data_AF-A0A2E0QWT0-F1
#
_entry.id   AF-A0A2E0QWT0-F1
#
_cell.length_a   1.000
_cell.length_b   1.000
_cell.length_c   1.000
_cell.angle_alpha   90.00
_cell.angle_beta   90.00
_cell.angle_gamma   90.00
#
_symmetry.space_group_name_H-M   'P 1'
#
loop_
_entity.id
_entity.type
_entity.pdbx_description
1 polymer ?
#
loop_
_entity_poly.entity_id
_entity_poly.type
_entity_poly.pdbx_seq_one_letter_code
_entity_poly.pdbx_strand_id
1 'polypeptide(L)'
;MSTQELVEALQADPGNWELRLAVVESFVAEGKHDTAVEYVNQGEALPREPAPWLAAAKCYAAVGALEQANGLVESALEIDPDYAPAKEYKGELESHMAAIANPVTPVPMSPQDEEADDDDEDIAVAVVADDEVEATAVPEPTPVAVPRVGSDDEPMTLPQVSFSNTEMEALQAAEEEALRMREAAIRRDKMNSVIVTVLLHVAVVALLMMVATKAPQSAPPQIVASSQPPSQEEVIENETMDKPTLEPTTAVNSAVADIISVNAQSSFSVSNLDVQISDVAVETGMSFTPSMSVGMPTSSESRMMFGQEMEGEVLGVILDVSGSMAEWLPLVVREVDKNFPDSPIVYVRNVVVKSAKSGENEVRTIIPDEVIPYDKELKTPTPYWFLWHDLPKKAPQRYVDRLIETFKGGRPNVFLTVGPGYRGSGGTPLTDSIDFLMEQDIDSLYIFSDFEDYVDEDVCLELGQKLGRRKIRTYVQPAEKGTEFLDVMTKKLVNRTLGRQLPSLYSILGDDVEAPEKPLTLTKNEGPEMPDVDFKHATPRAEIVGDGSYGFKPGKDWFEIHRIEEPEYTAVFYGPEARAYVFLKTADGYIQDPIRFYYHSWKRFPDHPDPRSRVRRRKFVGLQEDPTFDGKEIVWKMKLEDDLKFNVHMYLGRKGMHATYTAEPPKDGTDDGDHISFGMPALAWERKDKYFSYDLPNEGVKLDEVRQIVHPNTLIINLPRENRDRQAKAWNEAGFEMGYNTRHYDELIRVFPPGIRDIKVEGPSFGPRKIHARTTSGKVYLGAHAGRADTEPWEGFGAHMSRREDVRERFTKTEAIELEIE
;
A
#
# COMPACT_ATOMS: atom_id res chain seq x y z
N MET A 1 -3.50 10.48 -30.00
CA MET A 1 -4.85 10.40 -30.55
C MET A 1 -5.55 9.28 -29.79
N SER A 2 -6.71 9.53 -29.19
CA SER A 2 -7.46 8.48 -28.48
C SER A 2 -7.99 7.44 -29.47
N THR A 3 -8.30 6.22 -29.02
CA THR A 3 -8.91 5.17 -29.87
C THR A 3 -10.17 5.68 -30.55
N GLN A 4 -10.96 6.52 -29.86
CA GLN A 4 -12.17 7.11 -30.41
C GLN A 4 -11.86 8.13 -31.53
N GLU A 5 -10.87 9.00 -31.34
CA GLU A 5 -10.41 9.95 -32.37
C GLU A 5 -9.85 9.23 -33.60
N LEU A 6 -9.13 8.12 -33.42
CA LEU A 6 -8.61 7.29 -34.51
C LEU A 6 -9.73 6.61 -35.30
N VAL A 7 -10.76 6.11 -34.62
CA VAL A 7 -11.95 5.53 -35.27
C VAL A 7 -12.72 6.60 -36.05
N GLU A 8 -12.90 7.80 -35.49
CA GLU A 8 -13.55 8.91 -36.18
C GLU A 8 -12.76 9.37 -37.41
N ALA A 9 -11.42 9.39 -37.32
CA ALA A 9 -10.55 9.69 -38.46
C ALA A 9 -10.61 8.62 -39.55
N LEU A 10 -10.64 7.34 -39.18
CA LEU A 10 -10.79 6.22 -40.12
C LEU A 10 -12.18 6.20 -40.77
N GLN A 11 -13.23 6.61 -40.06
CA GLN A 11 -14.57 6.76 -40.65
C GLN A 11 -14.62 7.88 -41.69
N ALA A 12 -13.81 8.93 -41.53
CA ALA A 12 -13.70 10.02 -42.51
C ALA A 12 -12.88 9.63 -43.75
N ASP A 13 -11.94 8.69 -43.63
CA ASP A 13 -11.11 8.16 -44.73
C ASP A 13 -10.95 6.62 -44.64
N PRO A 14 -11.98 5.83 -45.00
CA PRO A 14 -12.00 4.38 -44.81
C PRO A 14 -10.93 3.61 -45.61
N GLY A 15 -10.43 4.20 -46.70
CA GLY A 15 -9.40 3.62 -47.57
C GLY A 15 -7.98 3.77 -47.03
N ASN A 16 -7.78 4.49 -45.92
CA ASN A 16 -6.47 4.76 -45.36
C ASN A 16 -5.97 3.62 -44.48
N TRP A 17 -5.13 2.78 -45.05
CA TRP A 17 -4.57 1.61 -44.37
C TRP A 17 -3.56 1.93 -43.26
N GLU A 18 -2.94 3.11 -43.28
CA GLU A 18 -2.07 3.56 -42.19
C GLU A 18 -2.88 3.98 -40.96
N LEU A 19 -4.00 4.70 -41.17
CA LEU A 19 -4.96 5.01 -40.09
C LEU A 19 -5.60 3.73 -39.54
N ARG A 20 -5.93 2.78 -40.42
CA ARG A 20 -6.50 1.49 -40.03
C ARG A 20 -5.52 0.68 -39.16
N LEU A 21 -4.23 0.68 -39.51
CA LEU A 21 -3.20 0.05 -38.69
C LEU A 21 -3.17 0.64 -37.27
N ALA A 22 -3.18 1.97 -37.15
CA ALA A 22 -3.19 2.63 -35.85
C ALA A 22 -4.44 2.29 -35.01
N VAL A 23 -5.62 2.14 -35.64
CA VAL A 23 -6.85 1.68 -34.96
C VAL A 23 -6.72 0.24 -34.48
N VAL A 24 -6.23 -0.66 -35.34
CA VAL A 24 -6.07 -2.09 -35.03
C VAL A 24 -5.06 -2.29 -33.90
N GLU A 25 -3.90 -1.63 -33.94
CA GLU A 25 -2.88 -1.66 -32.88
C GLU A 25 -3.44 -1.13 -31.54
N SER A 26 -4.27 -0.07 -31.59
CA SER A 26 -4.92 0.47 -30.39
C SER A 26 -5.90 -0.54 -29.76
N PHE A 27 -6.72 -1.22 -30.58
CA PHE A 27 -7.64 -2.25 -30.06
C PHE A 27 -6.92 -3.49 -29.53
N VAL A 28 -5.82 -3.90 -30.17
CA VAL A 28 -4.95 -4.98 -29.67
C VAL A 28 -4.34 -4.58 -28.33
N ALA A 29 -3.84 -3.34 -28.18
CA ALA A 29 -3.29 -2.83 -26.92
C ALA A 29 -4.35 -2.72 -25.80
N GLU A 30 -5.60 -2.45 -26.13
CA GLU A 30 -6.74 -2.48 -25.20
C GLU A 30 -7.22 -3.91 -24.86
N GLY A 31 -6.70 -4.95 -25.53
CA GLY A 31 -7.11 -6.34 -25.35
C GLY A 31 -8.41 -6.72 -26.07
N LYS A 32 -8.92 -5.89 -26.97
CA LYS A 32 -10.16 -6.12 -27.75
C LYS A 32 -9.85 -6.77 -29.10
N HIS A 33 -9.35 -8.01 -29.06
CA HIS A 33 -8.88 -8.71 -30.27
C HIS A 33 -9.99 -8.96 -31.30
N ASP A 34 -11.20 -9.34 -30.85
CA ASP A 34 -12.34 -9.56 -31.76
C ASP A 34 -12.70 -8.28 -32.55
N THR A 35 -12.68 -7.14 -31.87
CA THR A 35 -12.92 -5.84 -32.49
C THR A 35 -11.78 -5.48 -33.45
N ALA A 36 -10.53 -5.74 -33.08
CA ALA A 36 -9.38 -5.51 -33.97
C ALA A 36 -9.51 -6.31 -35.28
N VAL A 37 -9.90 -7.60 -35.21
CA VAL A 37 -10.15 -8.44 -36.40
C VAL A 37 -11.28 -7.88 -37.25
N GLU A 38 -12.36 -7.38 -36.65
CA GLU A 38 -13.46 -6.73 -37.38
C GLU A 38 -12.96 -5.52 -38.18
N TYR A 39 -12.11 -4.67 -37.59
CA TYR A 39 -11.53 -3.52 -38.27
C TYR A 39 -10.53 -3.90 -39.37
N VAL A 40 -9.83 -5.02 -39.26
CA VAL A 40 -9.00 -5.56 -40.36
C VAL A 40 -9.90 -5.98 -41.54
N ASN A 41 -11.01 -6.66 -41.24
CA ASN A 41 -11.95 -7.21 -42.23
C ASN A 41 -12.82 -6.17 -42.95
N GLN A 42 -13.01 -5.00 -42.35
CA GLN A 42 -13.69 -3.85 -42.96
C GLN A 42 -12.80 -3.07 -43.95
N GLY A 43 -11.59 -3.55 -44.24
CA GLY A 43 -10.66 -2.93 -45.17
C GLY A 43 -11.17 -2.90 -46.61
N GLU A 44 -11.05 -1.75 -47.28
CA GLU A 44 -11.38 -1.59 -48.70
C GLU A 44 -10.24 -2.07 -49.62
N ALA A 45 -10.53 -2.18 -50.92
CA ALA A 45 -9.57 -2.64 -51.93
C ALA A 45 -8.31 -1.75 -51.97
N LEU A 46 -7.15 -2.39 -52.14
CA LEU A 46 -5.86 -1.70 -52.11
C LEU A 46 -5.51 -1.04 -53.47
N PRO A 47 -5.00 0.21 -53.48
CA PRO A 47 -4.43 0.80 -54.68
C PRO A 47 -3.14 0.06 -55.09
N ARG A 48 -2.74 0.17 -56.36
CA ARG A 48 -1.51 -0.47 -56.90
C ARG A 48 -0.23 0.31 -56.53
N GLU A 49 -0.06 0.56 -55.24
CA GLU A 49 1.09 1.22 -54.64
C GLU A 49 1.64 0.34 -53.50
N PRO A 50 2.95 0.21 -53.30
CA PRO A 50 3.49 -0.76 -52.35
C PRO A 50 3.20 -0.41 -50.88
N ALA A 51 3.00 0.88 -50.54
CA ALA A 51 2.82 1.32 -49.16
C ALA A 51 1.47 0.86 -48.53
N PRO A 52 0.30 1.00 -49.18
CA PRO A 52 -0.95 0.48 -48.64
C PRO A 52 -0.97 -1.05 -48.46
N TRP A 53 -0.26 -1.79 -49.33
CA TRP A 53 -0.13 -3.25 -49.20
C TRP A 53 0.71 -3.64 -47.99
N LEU A 54 1.78 -2.90 -47.69
CA LEU A 54 2.56 -3.09 -46.47
C LEU A 54 1.76 -2.72 -45.21
N ALA A 55 1.00 -1.62 -45.24
CA ALA A 55 0.15 -1.22 -44.13
C ALA A 55 -0.95 -2.27 -43.85
N ALA A 56 -1.57 -2.82 -44.89
CA ALA A 56 -2.48 -3.95 -44.76
C ALA A 56 -1.79 -5.19 -44.19
N ALA A 57 -0.59 -5.55 -44.65
CA ALA A 57 0.15 -6.67 -44.09
C ALA A 57 0.39 -6.51 -42.57
N LYS A 58 0.74 -5.30 -42.13
CA LYS A 58 0.92 -4.99 -40.70
C LYS A 58 -0.38 -5.12 -39.91
N CYS A 59 -1.53 -4.71 -40.47
CA CYS A 59 -2.83 -4.91 -39.84
C CYS A 59 -3.13 -6.40 -39.60
N TYR A 60 -2.85 -7.25 -40.60
CA TYR A 60 -3.08 -8.69 -40.52
C TYR A 60 -2.12 -9.35 -39.53
N ALA A 61 -0.86 -8.93 -39.49
CA ALA A 61 0.11 -9.42 -38.52
C ALA A 61 -0.25 -9.02 -37.08
N ALA A 62 -0.77 -7.81 -36.87
CA ALA A 62 -1.16 -7.31 -35.54
C ALA A 62 -2.29 -8.16 -34.91
N VAL A 63 -3.17 -8.74 -35.73
CA VAL A 63 -4.23 -9.66 -35.27
C VAL A 63 -3.82 -11.13 -35.31
N GLY A 64 -2.56 -11.44 -35.65
CA GLY A 64 -2.02 -12.81 -35.65
C GLY A 64 -2.21 -13.59 -36.97
N ALA A 65 -2.74 -12.97 -38.02
CA ALA A 65 -2.89 -13.59 -39.35
C ALA A 65 -1.58 -13.55 -40.15
N LEU A 66 -0.54 -14.21 -39.63
CA LEU A 66 0.85 -14.09 -40.11
C LEU A 66 1.06 -14.62 -41.55
N GLU A 67 0.37 -15.68 -41.95
CA GLU A 67 0.48 -16.22 -43.32
C GLU A 67 -0.12 -15.26 -44.36
N GLN A 68 -1.29 -14.68 -44.05
CA GLN A 68 -1.96 -13.69 -44.88
C GLN A 68 -1.14 -12.39 -44.94
N ALA A 69 -0.57 -11.97 -43.80
CA ALA A 69 0.36 -10.85 -43.74
C ALA A 69 1.56 -11.08 -44.68
N ASN A 70 2.15 -12.28 -44.68
CA ASN A 70 3.29 -12.60 -45.54
C ASN A 70 2.91 -12.52 -47.02
N GLY A 71 1.74 -13.03 -47.40
CA GLY A 71 1.20 -12.91 -48.77
C GLY A 71 1.01 -11.45 -49.24
N LEU A 72 0.61 -10.56 -48.33
CA LEU A 72 0.45 -9.12 -48.62
C LEU A 72 1.80 -8.41 -48.76
N VAL A 73 2.81 -8.78 -47.96
CA VAL A 73 4.19 -8.28 -48.12
C VAL A 73 4.78 -8.72 -49.46
N GLU A 74 4.52 -9.96 -49.88
CA GLU A 74 4.95 -10.44 -51.19
C GLU A 74 4.31 -9.66 -52.34
N SER A 75 3.00 -9.40 -52.25
CA SER A 75 2.30 -8.55 -53.22
C SER A 75 2.85 -7.12 -53.26
N ALA A 76 3.24 -6.54 -52.12
CA ALA A 76 3.89 -5.22 -52.09
C ALA A 76 5.23 -5.22 -52.84
N LEU A 77 6.02 -6.29 -52.69
CA LEU A 77 7.31 -6.48 -53.37
C LEU A 77 7.15 -6.88 -54.84
N GLU A 78 6.01 -7.44 -55.26
CA GLU A 78 5.68 -7.62 -56.67
C GLU A 78 5.39 -6.28 -57.37
N ILE A 79 4.78 -5.32 -56.66
CA ILE A 79 4.50 -3.97 -57.17
C ILE A 79 5.80 -3.16 -57.29
N ASP A 80 6.64 -3.18 -56.27
CA ASP A 80 7.96 -2.55 -56.27
C ASP A 80 9.00 -3.46 -55.60
N PRO A 81 9.81 -4.18 -56.40
CA PRO A 81 10.84 -5.08 -55.90
C PRO A 81 11.93 -4.40 -55.07
N ASP A 82 12.05 -3.07 -55.11
CA ASP A 82 13.04 -2.29 -54.36
C ASP A 82 12.45 -1.48 -53.21
N TYR A 83 11.18 -1.70 -52.87
CA TYR A 83 10.53 -1.06 -51.73
C TYR A 83 11.14 -1.53 -50.39
N ALA A 84 12.13 -0.76 -49.91
CA ALA A 84 12.91 -1.08 -48.73
C ALA A 84 12.07 -1.41 -47.47
N PRO A 85 10.97 -0.67 -47.15
CA PRO A 85 10.16 -0.98 -45.98
C PRO A 85 9.51 -2.37 -46.01
N ALA A 86 9.12 -2.87 -47.19
CA ALA A 86 8.55 -4.22 -47.29
C ALA A 86 9.62 -5.32 -47.19
N LYS A 87 10.85 -5.08 -47.67
CA LYS A 87 11.97 -6.03 -47.50
C LYS A 87 12.35 -6.19 -46.03
N GLU A 88 12.43 -5.08 -45.30
CA GLU A 88 12.71 -5.07 -43.87
C GLU A 88 11.64 -5.83 -43.09
N TYR A 89 10.37 -5.49 -43.33
CA TYR A 89 9.25 -6.12 -42.65
C TYR A 89 9.09 -7.62 -42.99
N LYS A 90 9.44 -8.05 -44.21
CA LYS A 90 9.47 -9.47 -44.59
C LYS A 90 10.41 -10.28 -43.68
N GLY A 91 11.62 -9.76 -43.43
CA GLY A 91 12.60 -10.42 -42.57
C GLY A 91 12.15 -10.52 -41.10
N GLU A 92 11.46 -9.49 -40.60
CA GLU A 92 10.84 -9.51 -39.27
C GLU A 92 9.74 -10.57 -39.17
N LEU A 93 8.88 -10.64 -40.18
CA LEU A 93 7.74 -11.57 -40.22
C LEU A 93 8.21 -13.03 -40.34
N GLU A 94 9.19 -13.31 -41.20
CA GLU A 94 9.78 -14.65 -41.33
C GLU A 94 10.46 -15.12 -40.03
N SER A 95 11.13 -14.20 -39.32
CA SER A 95 11.73 -14.48 -38.00
C SER A 95 10.66 -14.81 -36.96
N HIS A 96 9.54 -14.09 -36.98
CA HIS A 96 8.41 -14.31 -36.08
C HIS A 96 7.71 -15.65 -36.35
N MET A 97 7.45 -15.99 -37.61
CA MET A 97 6.88 -17.28 -38.01
C MET A 97 7.80 -18.46 -37.67
N ALA A 98 9.12 -18.30 -37.86
CA ALA A 98 10.10 -19.34 -37.51
C ALA A 98 10.18 -19.61 -36.00
N ALA A 99 10.03 -18.56 -35.17
CA ALA A 99 9.99 -18.69 -33.71
C ALA A 99 8.75 -19.45 -33.22
N ILE A 100 7.61 -19.29 -33.90
CA ILE A 100 6.37 -20.01 -33.59
C ILE A 100 6.45 -21.48 -34.04
N ALA A 101 7.05 -21.74 -35.19
CA ALA A 101 7.17 -23.10 -35.74
C ALA A 101 8.15 -24.01 -34.96
N ASN A 102 9.12 -23.44 -34.24
CA ASN A 102 10.10 -24.19 -33.45
C ASN A 102 10.21 -23.63 -32.01
N PRO A 103 9.27 -23.96 -31.10
CA PRO A 103 9.40 -23.63 -29.69
C PRO A 103 10.52 -24.47 -29.08
N VAL A 104 11.73 -23.92 -28.99
CA VAL A 104 12.86 -24.58 -28.33
C VAL A 104 12.50 -24.77 -26.85
N THR A 105 12.24 -26.02 -26.47
CA THR A 105 12.13 -26.41 -25.05
C THR A 105 13.53 -26.28 -24.42
N PRO A 106 13.71 -25.47 -23.36
CA PRO A 106 14.99 -25.40 -22.68
C PRO A 106 15.19 -26.71 -21.89
N VAL A 107 16.11 -27.56 -22.36
CA VAL A 107 16.60 -28.71 -21.59
C VAL A 107 17.36 -28.17 -20.37
N PRO A 108 17.03 -28.58 -19.14
CA PRO A 108 17.76 -28.16 -17.95
C PRO A 108 19.13 -28.82 -17.94
N MET A 109 20.19 -28.03 -18.15
CA MET A 109 21.56 -28.46 -17.91
C MET A 109 21.75 -28.74 -16.42
N SER A 110 22.00 -30.01 -16.08
CA SER A 110 22.55 -30.40 -14.78
C SER A 110 24.08 -30.24 -14.81
N PRO A 111 24.74 -29.97 -13.67
CA PRO A 111 26.19 -29.75 -13.61
C PRO A 111 26.93 -31.09 -13.70
N GLN A 112 27.93 -31.17 -14.58
CA GLN A 112 28.90 -32.28 -14.57
C GLN A 112 30.18 -31.83 -13.87
N ASP A 113 30.50 -32.56 -12.80
CA ASP A 113 31.81 -32.66 -12.18
C ASP A 113 32.77 -33.40 -13.13
N GLU A 114 34.01 -32.92 -13.23
CA GLU A 114 35.15 -33.70 -13.72
C GLU A 114 35.73 -34.50 -12.53
N GLU A 115 35.82 -35.83 -12.66
CA GLU A 115 37.06 -36.61 -12.43
C GLU A 115 36.86 -38.11 -12.73
N ALA A 116 37.81 -38.63 -13.54
CA ALA A 116 38.32 -40.00 -13.79
C ALA A 116 37.59 -41.26 -13.26
N ASP A 117 37.35 -42.23 -14.16
CA ASP A 117 38.19 -43.45 -14.27
C ASP A 117 37.69 -44.40 -15.39
N ASP A 118 38.65 -45.18 -15.91
CA ASP A 118 38.56 -46.18 -16.98
C ASP A 118 37.62 -47.36 -16.69
N ASP A 119 37.02 -47.91 -17.75
CA ASP A 119 37.06 -49.34 -18.17
C ASP A 119 35.76 -49.82 -18.85
N ASP A 120 35.98 -50.64 -19.88
CA ASP A 120 35.06 -51.29 -20.79
C ASP A 120 33.90 -52.06 -20.11
N GLU A 121 32.72 -52.10 -20.75
CA GLU A 121 32.12 -53.35 -21.26
C GLU A 121 30.76 -53.13 -21.97
N ASP A 122 30.64 -53.80 -23.11
CA ASP A 122 29.43 -53.99 -23.92
C ASP A 122 28.28 -54.62 -23.12
N ILE A 123 27.07 -54.04 -23.18
CA ILE A 123 25.82 -54.82 -23.15
C ILE A 123 24.83 -54.25 -24.16
N ALA A 124 24.60 -55.02 -25.21
CA ALA A 124 23.47 -54.88 -26.11
C ALA A 124 22.22 -55.59 -25.56
N VAL A 125 21.06 -55.17 -26.10
CA VAL A 125 19.77 -55.88 -26.20
C VAL A 125 18.76 -55.65 -25.07
N ALA A 126 17.68 -54.93 -25.35
CA ALA A 126 16.39 -55.56 -25.68
C ALA A 126 15.33 -54.53 -26.07
N VAL A 127 14.86 -54.69 -27.31
CA VAL A 127 13.59 -54.19 -27.82
C VAL A 127 12.45 -54.90 -27.07
N VAL A 128 11.53 -54.13 -26.48
CA VAL A 128 10.15 -54.56 -26.24
C VAL A 128 9.25 -53.42 -26.68
N ALA A 129 8.44 -53.74 -27.68
CA ALA A 129 7.38 -52.92 -28.24
C ALA A 129 6.12 -52.98 -27.37
N ASP A 130 5.19 -52.09 -27.73
CA ASP A 130 3.76 -52.05 -27.38
C ASP A 130 3.40 -51.28 -26.10
N ASP A 131 3.07 -50.00 -26.28
CA ASP A 131 1.73 -49.54 -25.89
C ASP A 131 1.26 -48.42 -26.85
N GLU A 132 0.15 -48.69 -27.51
CA GLU A 132 -0.54 -47.78 -28.44
C GLU A 132 -1.18 -46.64 -27.65
N VAL A 133 -0.78 -45.39 -27.94
CA VAL A 133 -1.63 -44.23 -27.72
C VAL A 133 -1.91 -43.60 -29.06
N GLU A 134 -3.16 -43.76 -29.47
CA GLU A 134 -3.79 -43.28 -30.69
C GLU A 134 -3.59 -41.77 -30.84
N ALA A 135 -2.63 -41.38 -31.70
CA ALA A 135 -2.49 -40.01 -32.14
C ALA A 135 -3.66 -39.70 -33.09
N THR A 136 -4.62 -38.91 -32.61
CA THR A 136 -5.60 -38.25 -33.47
C THR A 136 -4.86 -37.36 -34.45
N ALA A 137 -4.83 -37.79 -35.72
CA ALA A 137 -4.29 -37.04 -36.82
C ALA A 137 -4.99 -35.67 -36.90
N VAL A 138 -4.23 -34.60 -36.67
CA VAL A 138 -4.64 -33.25 -37.03
C VAL A 138 -4.76 -33.22 -38.57
N PRO A 139 -5.91 -32.80 -39.15
CA PRO A 139 -6.04 -32.71 -40.59
C PRO A 139 -5.05 -31.69 -41.15
N GLU A 140 -4.34 -32.05 -42.22
CA GLU A 140 -3.49 -31.11 -42.96
C GLU A 140 -4.32 -29.88 -43.38
N PRO A 141 -3.86 -28.64 -43.12
CA PRO A 141 -4.59 -27.45 -43.52
C PRO A 141 -4.62 -27.34 -45.04
N THR A 142 -5.83 -27.29 -45.59
CA THR A 142 -6.07 -26.96 -46.99
C THR A 142 -5.53 -25.54 -47.28
N PRO A 143 -4.69 -25.36 -48.32
CA PRO A 143 -4.15 -24.04 -48.64
C PRO A 143 -5.27 -23.10 -49.11
N VAL A 144 -5.52 -22.05 -48.33
CA VAL A 144 -6.35 -20.93 -48.78
C VAL A 144 -5.51 -20.13 -49.78
N ALA A 145 -6.01 -19.99 -51.01
CA ALA A 145 -5.29 -19.32 -52.08
C ALA A 145 -5.04 -17.84 -51.74
N VAL A 146 -3.76 -17.47 -51.60
CA VAL A 146 -3.30 -16.09 -51.39
C VAL A 146 -3.47 -15.30 -52.71
N PRO A 147 -4.01 -14.07 -52.68
CA PRO A 147 -4.20 -13.28 -53.90
C PRO A 147 -2.85 -12.88 -54.49
N ARG A 148 -2.63 -13.19 -55.77
CA ARG A 148 -1.52 -12.65 -56.58
C ARG A 148 -2.05 -11.51 -57.45
N VAL A 149 -1.20 -10.52 -57.72
CA VAL A 149 -1.58 -9.37 -58.52
C VAL A 149 -1.95 -9.81 -59.95
N GLY A 150 -3.24 -9.81 -60.27
CA GLY A 150 -3.76 -10.05 -61.61
C GLY A 150 -3.37 -8.93 -62.59
N SER A 151 -3.35 -9.23 -63.89
CA SER A 151 -2.92 -8.31 -64.95
C SER A 151 -3.97 -7.28 -65.40
N ASP A 152 -5.16 -7.25 -64.79
CA ASP A 152 -6.28 -6.40 -65.21
C ASP A 152 -6.70 -5.43 -64.08
N ASP A 153 -7.11 -4.20 -64.46
CA ASP A 153 -7.45 -3.02 -63.62
C ASP A 153 -8.66 -3.19 -62.65
N GLU A 154 -9.02 -4.41 -62.24
CA GLU A 154 -10.12 -4.65 -61.30
C GLU A 154 -9.64 -4.60 -59.82
N PRO A 155 -10.44 -4.00 -58.91
CA PRO A 155 -10.10 -3.91 -57.49
C PRO A 155 -10.04 -5.31 -56.84
N MET A 156 -8.87 -5.71 -56.33
CA MET A 156 -8.70 -6.97 -55.60
C MET A 156 -9.33 -6.88 -54.21
N THR A 157 -10.24 -7.82 -53.92
CA THR A 157 -10.81 -8.02 -52.58
C THR A 157 -9.80 -8.74 -51.68
N LEU A 158 -9.56 -8.21 -50.49
CA LEU A 158 -8.65 -8.79 -49.50
C LEU A 158 -9.24 -10.06 -48.83
N PRO A 159 -8.38 -11.01 -48.41
CA PRO A 159 -8.82 -12.23 -47.75
C PRO A 159 -9.39 -11.92 -46.37
N GLN A 160 -10.64 -12.31 -46.09
CA GLN A 160 -11.21 -12.12 -44.76
C GLN A 160 -10.49 -13.00 -43.72
N VAL A 161 -10.16 -12.42 -42.58
CA VAL A 161 -9.56 -13.11 -41.43
C VAL A 161 -10.68 -13.65 -40.55
N SER A 162 -10.78 -14.97 -40.43
CA SER A 162 -11.66 -15.61 -39.46
C SER A 162 -10.86 -16.69 -38.74
N PHE A 163 -10.74 -16.58 -37.42
CA PHE A 163 -10.23 -17.67 -36.58
C PHE A 163 -11.36 -18.66 -36.33
N SER A 164 -11.07 -19.95 -36.36
CA SER A 164 -12.07 -20.96 -36.00
C SER A 164 -12.32 -20.94 -34.48
N ASN A 165 -13.56 -21.17 -34.03
CA ASN A 165 -13.87 -21.29 -32.58
C ASN A 165 -12.94 -22.31 -31.88
N THR A 166 -12.45 -23.30 -32.62
CA THR A 166 -11.49 -24.32 -32.17
C THR A 166 -10.08 -23.81 -31.90
N GLU A 167 -9.61 -22.75 -32.57
CA GLU A 167 -8.28 -22.15 -32.30
C GLU A 167 -8.32 -21.19 -31.11
N MET A 168 -9.42 -20.45 -30.96
CA MET A 168 -9.73 -19.66 -29.76
C MET A 168 -9.94 -20.56 -28.53
N GLU A 169 -10.67 -21.67 -28.69
CA GLU A 169 -10.79 -22.69 -27.65
C GLU A 169 -9.46 -23.41 -27.38
N ALA A 170 -8.57 -23.60 -28.36
CA ALA A 170 -7.24 -24.18 -28.13
C ALA A 170 -6.31 -23.24 -27.36
N LEU A 171 -6.38 -21.93 -27.62
CA LEU A 171 -5.67 -20.91 -26.83
C LEU A 171 -6.21 -20.84 -25.40
N GLN A 172 -7.53 -20.84 -25.23
CA GLN A 172 -8.17 -20.89 -23.91
C GLN A 172 -7.92 -22.22 -23.18
N ALA A 173 -7.89 -23.35 -23.88
CA ALA A 173 -7.61 -24.66 -23.32
C ALA A 173 -6.13 -24.81 -22.91
N ALA A 174 -5.19 -24.27 -23.68
CA ALA A 174 -3.78 -24.22 -23.30
C ALA A 174 -3.57 -23.33 -22.05
N GLU A 175 -4.31 -22.23 -21.95
CA GLU A 175 -4.31 -21.35 -20.77
C GLU A 175 -4.94 -22.05 -19.53
N GLU A 176 -6.05 -22.76 -19.71
CA GLU A 176 -6.68 -23.56 -18.65
C GLU A 176 -5.83 -24.76 -18.21
N GLU A 177 -5.11 -25.42 -19.13
CA GLU A 177 -4.23 -26.54 -18.81
C GLU A 177 -2.98 -26.08 -18.05
N ALA A 178 -2.42 -24.91 -18.41
CA ALA A 178 -1.36 -24.25 -17.64
C ALA A 178 -1.84 -23.87 -16.23
N LEU A 179 -3.07 -23.37 -16.09
CA LEU A 179 -3.69 -23.08 -14.79
C LEU A 179 -3.89 -24.37 -13.96
N ARG A 180 -4.37 -25.46 -14.58
CA ARG A 180 -4.53 -26.76 -13.89
C ARG A 180 -3.20 -27.35 -13.42
N MET A 181 -2.14 -27.28 -14.23
CA MET A 181 -0.81 -27.73 -13.82
C MET A 181 -0.28 -26.93 -12.63
N ARG A 182 -0.56 -25.61 -12.61
CA ARG A 182 -0.20 -24.73 -11.49
C ARG A 182 -1.01 -25.03 -10.23
N GLU A 183 -2.31 -25.27 -10.34
CA GLU A 183 -3.15 -25.68 -9.21
C GLU A 183 -2.77 -27.05 -8.65
N ALA A 184 -2.39 -28.00 -9.51
CA ALA A 184 -1.89 -29.31 -9.09
C ALA A 184 -0.57 -29.20 -8.32
N ALA A 185 0.34 -28.32 -8.75
CA ALA A 185 1.58 -28.02 -8.02
C ALA A 185 1.28 -27.40 -6.63
N ILE A 186 0.38 -26.42 -6.57
CA ILE A 186 -0.05 -25.80 -5.30
C ILE A 186 -0.70 -26.82 -4.37
N ARG A 187 -1.51 -27.76 -4.91
CA ARG A 187 -2.14 -28.82 -4.12
C ARG A 187 -1.11 -29.80 -3.55
N ARG A 188 -0.06 -30.12 -4.33
CA ARG A 188 1.06 -30.96 -3.88
C ARG A 188 1.86 -30.29 -2.77
N ASP A 189 2.12 -28.98 -2.88
CA ASP A 189 2.83 -28.22 -1.85
C ASP A 189 2.02 -28.07 -0.56
N LYS A 190 0.70 -27.84 -0.68
CA LYS A 190 -0.21 -27.85 0.49
C LYS A 190 -0.22 -29.21 1.18
N MET A 191 -0.24 -30.31 0.41
CA MET A 191 -0.24 -31.66 0.97
C MET A 191 1.10 -32.00 1.65
N ASN A 192 2.22 -31.60 1.04
CA ASN A 192 3.56 -31.73 1.64
C ASN A 192 3.67 -30.95 2.95
N SER A 193 3.16 -29.71 3.00
CA SER A 193 3.14 -28.90 4.22
C SER A 193 2.35 -29.54 5.36
N VAL A 194 1.18 -30.12 5.05
CA VAL A 194 0.38 -30.86 6.04
C VAL A 194 1.13 -32.10 6.56
N ILE A 195 1.76 -32.89 5.67
CA ILE A 195 2.52 -34.08 6.05
C ILE A 195 3.70 -33.70 6.97
N VAL A 196 4.47 -32.68 6.63
CA VAL A 196 5.60 -32.19 7.44
C VAL A 196 5.10 -31.73 8.82
N THR A 197 3.98 -31.01 8.87
CA THR A 197 3.39 -30.54 10.13
C THR A 197 2.95 -31.70 11.03
N VAL A 198 2.33 -32.73 10.46
CA VAL A 198 1.92 -33.93 11.22
C VAL A 198 3.14 -34.67 11.77
N LEU A 199 4.18 -34.87 10.95
CA LEU A 199 5.42 -35.54 11.38
C LEU A 199 6.11 -34.77 12.52
N LEU A 200 6.15 -33.45 12.44
CA LEU A 200 6.71 -32.60 13.50
C LEU A 200 5.94 -32.77 14.82
N HIS A 201 4.61 -32.79 14.78
CA HIS A 201 3.78 -33.00 15.97
C HIS A 201 3.99 -34.38 16.58
N VAL A 202 4.08 -35.43 15.76
CA VAL A 202 4.39 -36.79 16.22
C VAL A 202 5.76 -36.84 16.91
N ALA A 203 6.77 -36.17 16.34
CA ALA A 203 8.10 -36.10 16.93
C ALA A 203 8.09 -35.39 18.29
N VAL A 204 7.38 -34.26 18.42
CA VAL A 204 7.24 -33.52 19.69
C VAL A 204 6.54 -34.36 20.76
N VAL A 205 5.44 -35.05 20.40
CA VAL A 205 4.73 -35.94 21.32
C VAL A 205 5.61 -37.09 21.79
N ALA A 206 6.39 -37.71 20.89
CA ALA A 206 7.33 -38.76 21.25
C ALA A 206 8.42 -38.26 22.21
N LEU A 207 8.94 -37.05 21.99
CA LEU A 207 9.93 -36.40 22.86
C LEU A 207 9.35 -36.13 24.25
N LEU A 208 8.11 -35.63 24.34
CA LEU A 208 7.42 -35.38 25.60
C LEU A 208 7.17 -36.68 26.38
N MET A 209 6.77 -37.77 25.72
CA MET A 209 6.64 -39.08 26.36
C MET A 209 7.98 -39.61 26.88
N MET A 210 9.08 -39.35 26.17
CA MET A 210 10.42 -39.76 26.59
C MET A 210 10.89 -38.98 27.84
N VAL A 211 10.50 -37.71 27.97
CA VAL A 211 10.77 -36.90 29.17
C VAL A 211 9.89 -37.36 30.34
N ALA A 212 8.60 -37.61 30.10
CA ALA A 212 7.66 -38.04 31.13
C ALA A 212 8.01 -39.41 31.74
N THR A 213 8.61 -40.31 30.97
CA THR A 213 9.05 -41.64 31.45
C THR A 213 10.35 -41.61 32.26
N LYS A 214 11.08 -40.49 32.31
CA LYS A 214 12.29 -40.32 33.13
C LYS A 214 12.07 -39.58 34.45
N ALA A 215 10.84 -39.18 34.78
CA ALA A 215 10.55 -38.57 36.08
C ALA A 215 10.58 -39.64 37.19
N PRO A 216 11.46 -39.52 38.21
CA PRO A 216 11.47 -40.46 39.33
C PRO A 216 10.16 -40.34 40.13
N GLN A 217 9.60 -41.47 40.56
CA GLN A 217 8.40 -41.52 41.40
C GLN A 217 8.60 -40.61 42.62
N SER A 218 7.68 -39.66 42.82
CA SER A 218 7.65 -38.81 44.01
C SER A 218 7.54 -39.70 45.24
N ALA A 219 8.56 -39.65 46.11
CA ALA A 219 8.53 -40.36 47.37
C ALA A 219 7.30 -39.89 48.18
N PRO A 220 6.53 -40.80 48.79
CA PRO A 220 5.36 -40.44 49.58
C PRO A 220 5.75 -39.52 50.75
N PRO A 221 4.89 -38.56 51.12
CA PRO A 221 5.20 -37.60 52.17
C PRO A 221 5.45 -38.32 53.50
N GLN A 222 6.67 -38.24 54.01
CA GLN A 222 7.00 -38.69 55.36
C GLN A 222 6.42 -37.68 56.36
N ILE A 223 5.41 -38.11 57.11
CA ILE A 223 4.89 -37.39 58.27
C ILE A 223 5.94 -37.49 59.37
N VAL A 224 6.77 -36.45 59.52
CA VAL A 224 7.68 -36.32 60.66
C VAL A 224 6.86 -35.81 61.83
N ALA A 225 6.51 -36.71 62.75
CA ALA A 225 5.94 -36.36 64.05
C ALA A 225 7.05 -35.77 64.94
N SER A 226 7.10 -34.45 65.06
CA SER A 226 7.88 -33.78 66.09
C SER A 226 7.13 -33.87 67.42
N SER A 227 7.69 -34.62 68.37
CA SER A 227 7.21 -34.68 69.75
C SER A 227 7.40 -33.31 70.43
N GLN A 228 6.30 -32.72 70.89
CA GLN A 228 6.30 -31.58 71.82
C GLN A 228 7.00 -31.96 73.15
N PRO A 229 7.83 -31.07 73.73
CA PRO A 229 8.12 -31.14 75.17
C PRO A 229 6.90 -30.70 76.00
N PRO A 230 6.76 -31.19 77.24
CA PRO A 230 5.57 -31.01 78.05
C PRO A 230 5.40 -29.57 78.55
N SER A 231 4.12 -29.23 78.72
CA SER A 231 3.49 -28.02 79.23
C SER A 231 4.14 -27.33 80.43
N GLN A 232 4.07 -26.00 80.44
CA GLN A 232 3.75 -25.24 81.65
C GLN A 232 2.38 -24.57 81.48
N GLU A 233 1.55 -24.82 82.48
CA GLU A 233 0.18 -24.35 82.66
C GLU A 233 0.12 -22.83 82.76
N GLU A 234 -0.87 -22.21 82.14
CA GLU A 234 -1.58 -21.11 82.78
C GLU A 234 -3.07 -21.18 82.41
N VAL A 235 -3.87 -21.18 83.48
CA VAL A 235 -5.32 -21.35 83.54
C VAL A 235 -6.00 -20.07 83.06
N ILE A 236 -6.93 -20.17 82.10
CA ILE A 236 -7.93 -19.13 81.85
C ILE A 236 -9.32 -19.80 81.74
N GLU A 237 -10.27 -19.20 82.45
CA GLU A 237 -11.61 -19.65 82.78
C GLU A 237 -12.56 -19.83 81.60
N ASN A 238 -13.54 -20.72 81.79
CA ASN A 238 -14.64 -21.01 80.87
C ASN A 238 -15.72 -19.92 80.92
N GLU A 239 -16.00 -19.27 79.79
CA GLU A 239 -17.33 -18.74 79.49
C GLU A 239 -17.82 -19.29 78.16
N THR A 240 -18.97 -19.97 78.22
CA THR A 240 -19.74 -20.50 77.10
C THR A 240 -20.51 -19.38 76.39
N MET A 241 -20.31 -19.20 75.08
CA MET A 241 -21.22 -18.44 74.22
C MET A 241 -21.98 -19.40 73.30
N ASP A 242 -23.31 -19.39 73.48
CA ASP A 242 -24.30 -20.14 72.72
C ASP A 242 -24.62 -19.52 71.35
N LYS A 243 -25.07 -20.42 70.47
CA LYS A 243 -25.50 -20.24 69.07
C LYS A 243 -26.65 -19.23 68.94
N PRO A 244 -26.61 -18.24 68.02
CA PRO A 244 -27.77 -17.42 67.74
C PRO A 244 -28.77 -18.16 66.84
N THR A 245 -29.97 -18.37 67.37
CA THR A 245 -31.17 -18.79 66.67
C THR A 245 -32.00 -17.53 66.42
N LEU A 246 -32.37 -17.24 65.17
CA LEU A 246 -33.24 -16.12 64.81
C LEU A 246 -34.67 -16.62 64.58
N GLU A 247 -35.61 -16.18 65.40
CA GLU A 247 -37.04 -16.05 65.05
C GLU A 247 -37.55 -14.65 65.51
N PRO A 248 -38.81 -14.25 65.26
CA PRO A 248 -39.13 -13.18 64.32
C PRO A 248 -39.67 -11.93 65.05
N THR A 249 -39.44 -10.74 64.49
CA THR A 249 -40.08 -9.51 64.99
C THR A 249 -41.21 -9.06 64.08
N THR A 250 -42.43 -9.08 64.62
CA THR A 250 -43.65 -8.46 64.10
C THR A 250 -43.77 -7.00 64.56
N ALA A 251 -43.96 -6.07 63.63
CA ALA A 251 -44.76 -4.82 63.70
C ALA A 251 -44.45 -3.98 62.43
N VAL A 252 -45.13 -4.19 61.30
CA VAL A 252 -46.33 -3.46 60.81
C VAL A 252 -46.12 -1.94 60.65
N ASN A 253 -45.94 -1.50 59.39
CA ASN A 253 -46.77 -0.47 58.76
C ASN A 253 -46.70 -0.56 57.22
N SER A 254 -47.89 -0.81 56.65
CA SER A 254 -48.47 -0.50 55.32
C SER A 254 -47.73 0.49 54.40
N ALA A 255 -47.74 0.37 53.06
CA ALA A 255 -48.83 -0.08 52.18
C ALA A 255 -48.38 -0.73 50.86
N VAL A 256 -49.23 -1.65 50.44
CA VAL A 256 -49.32 -2.44 49.20
C VAL A 256 -49.74 -1.58 47.99
N ALA A 257 -49.19 -1.87 46.81
CA ALA A 257 -49.97 -2.01 45.57
C ALA A 257 -49.14 -2.71 44.47
N ASP A 258 -49.37 -4.02 44.34
CA ASP A 258 -49.21 -4.74 43.06
C ASP A 258 -50.20 -4.17 42.04
N ILE A 259 -49.76 -3.91 40.81
CA ILE A 259 -50.63 -3.99 39.63
C ILE A 259 -49.89 -4.72 38.53
N ILE A 260 -50.28 -5.99 38.33
CA ILE A 260 -50.19 -6.67 37.04
C ILE A 260 -51.13 -5.93 36.09
N SER A 261 -50.64 -5.49 34.93
CA SER A 261 -51.51 -5.33 33.76
C SER A 261 -50.77 -5.82 32.51
N VAL A 262 -51.29 -6.91 31.97
CA VAL A 262 -51.09 -7.34 30.59
C VAL A 262 -52.07 -6.52 29.76
N ASN A 263 -51.64 -5.94 28.64
CA ASN A 263 -52.50 -5.94 27.46
C ASN A 263 -51.73 -5.84 26.15
N ALA A 264 -52.11 -6.76 25.27
CA ALA A 264 -51.69 -6.89 23.89
C ALA A 264 -52.33 -5.81 22.99
N GLN A 265 -51.79 -5.77 21.77
CA GLN A 265 -52.10 -4.93 20.60
C GLN A 265 -53.58 -4.57 20.37
N SER A 266 -53.84 -3.34 19.91
CA SER A 266 -54.61 -3.06 18.67
C SER A 266 -54.75 -1.55 18.37
N SER A 267 -54.76 -1.28 17.06
CA SER A 267 -55.02 -0.05 16.29
C SER A 267 -56.24 0.81 16.70
N PHE A 268 -56.17 2.14 16.54
CA PHE A 268 -56.74 2.90 15.41
C PHE A 268 -56.51 4.43 15.58
N SER A 269 -56.79 5.14 14.50
CA SER A 269 -56.43 6.51 14.08
C SER A 269 -56.95 7.73 14.87
N VAL A 270 -56.15 8.80 14.78
CA VAL A 270 -56.44 10.24 14.59
C VAL A 270 -57.82 10.78 15.01
N SER A 271 -57.80 11.85 15.81
CA SER A 271 -58.73 12.97 15.65
C SER A 271 -58.10 14.28 16.13
N ASN A 272 -58.07 15.26 15.23
CA ASN A 272 -57.86 16.68 15.50
C ASN A 272 -58.94 17.21 16.44
N LEU A 273 -58.54 18.00 17.42
CA LEU A 273 -59.44 18.93 18.11
C LEU A 273 -58.73 20.27 18.28
N ASP A 274 -59.15 21.18 17.41
CA ASP A 274 -58.93 22.62 17.45
C ASP A 274 -59.76 23.19 18.62
N VAL A 275 -59.12 23.85 19.58
CA VAL A 275 -59.82 24.70 20.57
C VAL A 275 -59.09 26.03 20.70
N GLN A 276 -59.90 27.08 20.58
CA GLN A 276 -59.59 28.47 20.36
C GLN A 276 -58.73 29.14 21.43
N ILE A 277 -57.81 29.95 20.91
CA ILE A 277 -57.02 30.98 21.57
C ILE A 277 -57.94 32.01 22.24
N SER A 278 -57.60 32.39 23.48
CA SER A 278 -58.01 33.65 24.10
C SER A 278 -56.74 34.38 24.55
N ASP A 279 -56.48 35.51 23.92
CA ASP A 279 -55.32 36.38 24.09
C ASP A 279 -55.17 36.94 25.51
N VAL A 280 -54.01 36.72 26.14
CA VAL A 280 -53.34 37.72 26.98
C VAL A 280 -51.81 37.53 26.93
N ALA A 281 -51.14 38.58 26.43
CA ALA A 281 -49.73 38.96 26.57
C ALA A 281 -48.63 38.09 25.91
N VAL A 282 -48.14 38.66 24.80
CA VAL A 282 -46.88 38.36 24.12
C VAL A 282 -45.69 38.61 25.06
N GLU A 283 -45.00 37.55 25.45
CA GLU A 283 -43.56 37.57 25.71
C GLU A 283 -42.95 36.30 25.10
N THR A 284 -42.16 36.51 24.06
CA THR A 284 -41.49 35.53 23.21
C THR A 284 -40.55 34.61 24.01
N GLY A 285 -40.81 33.30 23.98
CA GLY A 285 -39.90 32.29 24.54
C GLY A 285 -40.52 30.90 24.66
N MET A 286 -40.90 30.26 23.56
CA MET A 286 -41.34 28.86 23.56
C MET A 286 -40.16 27.90 23.75
N SER A 287 -40.14 27.26 24.92
CA SER A 287 -39.75 25.87 25.19
C SER A 287 -38.55 25.29 24.44
N PHE A 288 -37.38 25.38 25.05
CA PHE A 288 -36.27 24.45 24.83
C PHE A 288 -36.48 23.17 25.64
N THR A 289 -36.38 22.02 24.97
CA THR A 289 -36.08 20.72 25.60
C THR A 289 -34.73 20.79 26.32
N PRO A 290 -34.59 20.24 27.54
CA PRO A 290 -33.36 20.34 28.31
C PRO A 290 -32.33 19.30 27.84
N SER A 291 -31.66 19.53 26.71
CA SER A 291 -30.42 18.80 26.38
C SER A 291 -29.43 19.54 25.47
N MET A 292 -29.71 20.78 25.07
CA MET A 292 -28.80 21.59 24.24
C MET A 292 -27.98 22.61 25.04
N SER A 293 -27.85 22.44 26.36
CA SER A 293 -26.92 23.28 27.14
C SER A 293 -25.53 22.63 27.19
N VAL A 294 -24.63 23.14 26.35
CA VAL A 294 -23.20 23.09 26.62
C VAL A 294 -22.97 23.96 27.86
N GLY A 295 -23.10 23.37 29.06
CA GLY A 295 -22.78 24.07 30.31
C GLY A 295 -23.58 23.75 31.57
N MET A 296 -24.54 22.81 31.58
CA MET A 296 -25.19 22.39 32.83
C MET A 296 -25.16 20.86 33.01
N PRO A 297 -24.87 20.35 34.23
CA PRO A 297 -24.83 18.92 34.51
C PRO A 297 -26.25 18.35 34.48
N THR A 298 -26.51 17.43 33.55
CA THR A 298 -27.72 16.59 33.57
C THR A 298 -27.60 15.54 34.67
N SER A 299 -28.73 15.15 35.24
CA SER A 299 -28.87 14.20 36.35
C SER A 299 -28.06 12.92 36.15
N SER A 300 -27.44 12.47 37.24
CA SER A 300 -26.34 11.51 37.40
C SER A 300 -26.60 10.03 37.01
N GLU A 301 -27.53 9.71 36.11
CA GLU A 301 -27.81 8.31 35.73
C GLU A 301 -27.85 8.04 34.22
N SER A 302 -28.10 9.05 33.38
CA SER A 302 -28.06 8.87 31.92
C SER A 302 -26.65 9.11 31.40
N ARG A 303 -25.96 8.05 30.99
CA ARG A 303 -24.64 8.13 30.36
C ARG A 303 -24.82 8.50 28.89
N MET A 304 -24.44 9.72 28.53
CA MET A 304 -24.71 10.30 27.21
C MET A 304 -23.39 10.61 26.49
N MET A 305 -23.37 10.45 25.18
CA MET A 305 -22.35 11.01 24.29
C MET A 305 -23.04 11.90 23.28
N PHE A 306 -22.79 13.21 23.31
CA PHE A 306 -23.37 14.15 22.35
C PHE A 306 -24.91 14.07 22.25
N GLY A 307 -25.57 13.95 23.40
CA GLY A 307 -27.03 13.83 23.48
C GLY A 307 -27.58 12.47 23.06
N GLN A 308 -26.71 11.48 22.79
CA GLN A 308 -27.09 10.11 22.49
C GLN A 308 -26.82 9.21 23.71
N GLU A 309 -27.82 8.45 24.12
CA GLU A 309 -27.68 7.48 25.23
C GLU A 309 -26.67 6.39 24.89
N MET A 310 -25.79 6.06 25.83
CA MET A 310 -24.85 4.98 25.70
C MET A 310 -25.20 3.92 26.75
N GLU A 311 -25.25 2.67 26.33
CA GLU A 311 -25.36 1.56 27.25
C GLU A 311 -23.94 1.17 27.68
N GLY A 312 -23.75 0.69 28.91
CA GLY A 312 -22.44 0.30 29.45
C GLY A 312 -21.97 1.14 30.64
N GLU A 313 -21.43 0.44 31.64
CA GLU A 313 -20.79 0.93 32.85
C GLU A 313 -19.32 1.33 32.69
N VAL A 314 -18.60 0.80 31.70
CA VAL A 314 -17.18 1.11 31.46
C VAL A 314 -16.96 1.28 29.95
N LEU A 315 -16.85 2.52 29.52
CA LEU A 315 -16.66 2.87 28.12
C LEU A 315 -15.16 2.86 27.76
N GLY A 316 -14.74 1.95 26.88
CA GLY A 316 -13.46 2.06 26.19
C GLY A 316 -13.56 3.01 25.00
N VAL A 317 -12.56 3.86 24.81
CA VAL A 317 -12.57 4.89 23.76
C VAL A 317 -11.36 4.74 22.87
N ILE A 318 -11.58 4.72 21.55
CA ILE A 318 -10.53 4.78 20.53
C ILE A 318 -10.69 6.07 19.74
N LEU A 319 -9.62 6.86 19.68
CA LEU A 319 -9.58 8.14 18.97
C LEU A 319 -8.55 8.10 17.86
N ASP A 320 -9.00 8.34 16.63
CA ASP A 320 -8.13 8.48 15.47
C ASP A 320 -7.33 9.78 15.53
N VAL A 321 -6.01 9.66 15.51
CA VAL A 321 -5.08 10.78 15.51
C VAL A 321 -4.46 10.93 14.12
N SER A 322 -5.23 11.61 13.27
CA SER A 322 -4.86 11.98 11.92
C SER A 322 -5.08 13.48 11.70
N GLY A 323 -4.61 13.99 10.56
CA GLY A 323 -4.77 15.42 10.22
C GLY A 323 -6.23 15.86 10.11
N SER A 324 -7.07 15.04 9.48
CA SER A 324 -8.52 15.24 9.33
C SER A 324 -9.26 15.20 10.67
N MET A 325 -8.72 14.50 11.67
CA MET A 325 -9.38 14.30 12.95
C MET A 325 -8.92 15.29 14.03
N ALA A 326 -7.73 15.88 13.89
CA ALA A 326 -7.08 16.71 14.91
C ALA A 326 -7.96 17.86 15.44
N GLU A 327 -8.83 18.43 14.62
CA GLU A 327 -9.71 19.53 15.03
C GLU A 327 -10.84 19.09 15.97
N TRP A 328 -11.32 17.85 15.81
CA TRP A 328 -12.47 17.30 16.53
C TRP A 328 -12.06 16.66 17.87
N LEU A 329 -10.84 16.13 17.95
CA LEU A 329 -10.35 15.37 19.10
C LEU A 329 -10.52 16.08 20.45
N PRO A 330 -10.17 17.37 20.62
CA PRO A 330 -10.34 18.04 21.91
C PRO A 330 -11.80 18.15 22.36
N LEU A 331 -12.76 18.23 21.42
CA LEU A 331 -14.19 18.27 21.73
C LEU A 331 -14.68 16.90 22.21
N VAL A 332 -14.29 15.84 21.52
CA VAL A 332 -14.65 14.46 21.88
C VAL A 332 -14.06 14.08 23.23
N VAL A 333 -12.80 14.42 23.50
CA VAL A 333 -12.18 14.16 24.81
C VAL A 333 -12.93 14.85 25.94
N ARG A 334 -13.34 16.12 25.75
CA ARG A 334 -14.13 16.85 26.76
C ARG A 334 -15.49 16.21 27.02
N GLU A 335 -16.16 15.72 25.99
CA GLU A 335 -17.45 15.02 26.14
C GLU A 335 -17.27 13.69 26.88
N VAL A 336 -16.19 12.96 26.60
CA VAL A 336 -15.82 11.76 27.36
C VAL A 336 -15.49 12.12 28.81
N ASP A 337 -14.67 13.14 29.08
CA ASP A 337 -14.33 13.55 30.45
C ASP A 337 -15.55 13.94 31.27
N LYS A 338 -16.55 14.54 30.61
CA LYS A 338 -17.80 14.96 31.25
C LYS A 338 -18.68 13.78 31.63
N ASN A 339 -18.84 12.79 30.75
CA ASN A 339 -19.84 11.73 30.90
C ASN A 339 -19.24 10.38 31.35
N PHE A 340 -17.95 10.16 31.09
CA PHE A 340 -17.19 8.94 31.37
C PHE A 340 -15.75 9.28 31.82
N PRO A 341 -15.57 9.93 32.98
CA PRO A 341 -14.27 10.42 33.43
C PRO A 341 -13.21 9.31 33.60
N ASP A 342 -13.64 8.10 33.94
CA ASP A 342 -12.75 6.96 34.20
C ASP A 342 -12.44 6.13 32.94
N SER A 343 -13.02 6.48 31.80
CA SER A 343 -12.84 5.74 30.54
C SER A 343 -11.39 5.64 30.11
N PRO A 344 -10.89 4.43 29.79
CA PRO A 344 -9.61 4.29 29.10
C PRO A 344 -9.71 4.82 27.67
N ILE A 345 -8.81 5.75 27.32
CA ILE A 345 -8.70 6.31 25.96
C ILE A 345 -7.43 5.79 25.31
N VAL A 346 -7.56 5.18 24.13
CA VAL A 346 -6.43 4.83 23.28
C VAL A 346 -6.41 5.75 22.06
N TYR A 347 -5.36 6.55 21.94
CA TYR A 347 -5.05 7.30 20.74
C TYR A 347 -4.40 6.38 19.70
N VAL A 348 -4.98 6.36 18.51
CA VAL A 348 -4.56 5.49 17.41
C VAL A 348 -4.22 6.34 16.21
N ARG A 349 -2.99 6.25 15.71
CA ARG A 349 -2.60 6.97 14.49
C ARG A 349 -3.10 6.20 13.27
N ASN A 350 -4.02 6.80 12.50
CA ASN A 350 -4.65 6.24 11.31
C ASN A 350 -5.43 4.96 11.63
N VAL A 351 -6.77 5.02 11.61
CA VAL A 351 -7.63 3.87 11.92
C VAL A 351 -7.72 2.93 10.71
N VAL A 352 -6.68 2.11 10.56
CA VAL A 352 -6.55 1.09 9.51
C VAL A 352 -6.85 -0.31 10.06
N VAL A 353 -7.61 -1.10 9.31
CA VAL A 353 -7.89 -2.53 9.61
C VAL A 353 -7.43 -3.38 8.42
N LYS A 354 -6.47 -4.29 8.64
CA LYS A 354 -5.84 -5.11 7.59
C LYS A 354 -5.64 -6.56 8.03
N SER A 355 -5.77 -7.53 7.13
CA SER A 355 -5.46 -8.94 7.46
C SER A 355 -3.98 -9.20 7.81
N ALA A 356 -3.09 -8.29 7.42
CA ALA A 356 -1.66 -8.46 7.65
C ALA A 356 -1.35 -8.29 9.15
N LYS A 357 -0.93 -9.37 9.81
CA LYS A 357 -0.24 -9.26 11.10
C LYS A 357 1.08 -8.54 10.85
N SER A 358 1.17 -7.26 11.17
CA SER A 358 2.44 -6.55 11.12
C SER A 358 2.74 -5.86 12.44
N GLY A 359 3.90 -6.23 12.97
CA GLY A 359 4.64 -5.47 13.97
C GLY A 359 4.26 -5.72 15.43
N GLU A 360 5.26 -5.60 16.29
CA GLU A 360 5.14 -5.44 17.75
C GLU A 360 4.54 -4.05 18.05
N ASN A 361 3.28 -3.82 17.64
CA ASN A 361 2.55 -2.67 18.15
C ASN A 361 2.32 -2.87 19.64
N GLU A 362 2.37 -1.78 20.38
CA GLU A 362 2.22 -1.75 21.83
C GLU A 362 1.32 -0.58 22.19
N VAL A 363 0.37 -0.81 23.09
CA VAL A 363 -0.44 0.25 23.67
C VAL A 363 0.24 0.71 24.95
N ARG A 364 0.74 1.95 24.95
CA ARG A 364 1.52 2.51 26.07
C ARG A 364 0.76 3.61 26.77
N THR A 365 0.86 3.66 28.09
CA THR A 365 0.37 4.78 28.89
C THR A 365 1.08 6.07 28.49
N ILE A 366 0.33 7.16 28.35
CA ILE A 366 0.88 8.48 28.10
C ILE A 366 1.40 9.08 29.40
N ILE A 367 2.70 9.36 29.44
CA ILE A 367 3.35 10.05 30.56
C ILE A 367 3.57 11.51 30.14
N PRO A 368 2.95 12.51 30.80
CA PRO A 368 3.03 13.91 30.39
C PRO A 368 4.44 14.45 30.16
N ASP A 369 5.40 14.04 31.00
CA ASP A 369 6.81 14.47 30.92
C ASP A 369 7.55 13.88 29.71
N GLU A 370 7.06 12.77 29.15
CA GLU A 370 7.61 12.11 27.96
C GLU A 370 7.01 12.67 26.65
N VAL A 371 5.98 13.53 26.74
CA VAL A 371 5.35 14.21 25.59
C VAL A 371 6.25 15.35 25.10
N ILE A 372 7.35 14.96 24.47
CA ILE A 372 8.38 15.81 23.85
C ILE A 372 8.75 15.23 22.49
N PRO A 373 9.25 16.00 21.50
CA PRO A 373 9.52 15.46 20.16
C PRO A 373 10.74 14.52 20.11
N TYR A 374 11.75 14.73 20.95
CA TYR A 374 12.98 13.93 20.97
C TYR A 374 13.34 13.53 22.39
N ASP A 375 13.81 12.29 22.53
CA ASP A 375 14.38 11.79 23.77
C ASP A 375 15.64 12.58 24.13
N LYS A 376 15.75 13.03 25.38
CA LYS A 376 16.85 13.90 25.82
C LYS A 376 18.19 13.17 25.88
N GLU A 377 18.19 11.87 26.17
CA GLU A 377 19.40 11.05 26.36
C GLU A 377 19.81 10.38 25.06
N LEU A 378 18.87 9.70 24.40
CA LEU A 378 19.10 8.94 23.17
C LEU A 378 19.16 9.85 21.93
N LYS A 379 18.65 11.08 22.01
CA LYS A 379 18.52 12.02 20.88
C LYS A 379 17.73 11.44 19.70
N THR A 380 16.86 10.47 19.96
CA THR A 380 15.98 9.84 18.97
C THR A 380 14.57 10.41 19.03
N PRO A 381 13.80 10.40 17.93
CA PRO A 381 12.38 10.79 17.93
C PRO A 381 11.57 9.98 18.95
N THR A 382 10.72 10.61 19.77
CA THR A 382 9.80 9.91 20.70
C THR A 382 8.49 9.50 20.00
N PRO A 383 7.63 8.67 20.62
CA PRO A 383 6.28 8.35 20.11
C PRO A 383 5.40 9.56 19.83
N TYR A 384 5.75 10.73 20.38
CA TYR A 384 5.00 11.97 20.23
C TYR A 384 5.58 12.90 19.16
N TRP A 385 6.69 12.53 18.51
CA TRP A 385 7.35 13.33 17.46
C TRP A 385 6.38 13.85 16.39
N PHE A 386 5.39 13.04 16.01
CA PHE A 386 4.36 13.41 15.03
C PHE A 386 3.58 14.67 15.40
N LEU A 387 3.37 14.97 16.69
CA LEU A 387 2.66 16.17 17.14
C LEU A 387 3.39 17.45 16.73
N TRP A 388 4.71 17.42 16.54
CA TRP A 388 5.48 18.62 16.15
C TRP A 388 5.90 18.64 14.67
N HIS A 389 5.87 17.49 14.00
CA HIS A 389 6.51 17.35 12.68
C HIS A 389 5.63 16.76 11.59
N ASP A 390 4.58 16.02 11.95
CA ASP A 390 3.66 15.40 10.98
C ASP A 390 2.29 16.07 11.01
N LEU A 391 1.70 16.25 12.19
CA LEU A 391 0.35 16.78 12.37
C LEU A 391 0.21 18.26 11.97
N PRO A 392 1.18 19.16 12.26
CA PRO A 392 1.13 20.55 11.80
C PRO A 392 1.01 20.72 10.28
N LYS A 393 1.52 19.76 9.51
CA LYS A 393 1.41 19.75 8.04
C LYS A 393 0.00 19.46 7.54
N LYS A 394 -0.84 18.86 8.39
CA LYS A 394 -2.16 18.35 8.01
C LYS A 394 -3.31 19.05 8.75
N ALA A 395 -3.02 19.74 9.85
CA ALA A 395 -4.01 20.43 10.67
C ALA A 395 -3.46 21.78 11.18
N PRO A 396 -4.32 22.82 11.31
CA PRO A 396 -3.91 24.10 11.88
C PRO A 396 -3.25 23.95 13.26
N GLN A 397 -2.14 24.67 13.47
CA GLN A 397 -1.30 24.58 14.68
C GLN A 397 -2.10 24.70 15.99
N ARG A 398 -3.14 25.54 16.03
CA ARG A 398 -4.01 25.72 17.20
C ARG A 398 -4.70 24.43 17.70
N TYR A 399 -4.96 23.48 16.80
CA TYR A 399 -5.57 22.20 17.16
C TYR A 399 -4.51 21.22 17.65
N VAL A 400 -3.36 21.23 17.00
CA VAL A 400 -2.17 20.47 17.41
C VAL A 400 -1.74 20.88 18.83
N ASP A 401 -1.68 22.18 19.12
CA ASP A 401 -1.32 22.68 20.45
C ASP A 401 -2.32 22.23 21.53
N ARG A 402 -3.62 22.25 21.22
CA ARG A 402 -4.67 21.74 22.12
C ARG A 402 -4.58 20.23 22.34
N LEU A 403 -4.21 19.47 21.31
CA LEU A 403 -3.96 18.04 21.43
C LEU A 403 -2.73 17.76 22.30
N ILE A 404 -1.64 18.53 22.13
CA ILE A 404 -0.45 18.45 23.00
C ILE A 404 -0.82 18.78 24.45
N GLU A 405 -1.64 19.81 24.68
CA GLU A 405 -2.16 20.15 26.00
C GLU A 405 -2.96 18.98 26.60
N THR A 406 -3.81 18.34 25.80
CA THR A 406 -4.60 17.17 26.22
C THR A 406 -3.70 16.00 26.63
N PHE A 407 -2.65 15.72 25.84
CA PHE A 407 -1.66 14.67 26.15
C PHE A 407 -0.86 14.99 27.41
N LYS A 408 -0.63 16.27 27.71
CA LYS A 408 0.07 16.75 28.90
C LYS A 408 -0.83 17.00 30.10
N GLY A 409 -2.15 16.99 29.92
CA GLY A 409 -3.15 17.37 30.92
C GLY A 409 -3.23 16.43 32.12
N GLY A 410 -2.47 15.33 32.13
CA GLY A 410 -2.36 14.42 33.28
C GLY A 410 -3.61 13.59 33.52
N ARG A 411 -4.50 13.47 32.53
CA ARG A 411 -5.66 12.58 32.60
C ARG A 411 -5.18 11.13 32.80
N PRO A 412 -5.68 10.39 33.81
CA PRO A 412 -5.35 8.99 33.99
C PRO A 412 -5.99 8.12 32.88
N ASN A 413 -5.50 6.90 32.70
CA ASN A 413 -6.02 5.93 31.73
C ASN A 413 -5.99 6.42 30.27
N VAL A 414 -4.98 7.19 29.91
CA VAL A 414 -4.74 7.62 28.54
C VAL A 414 -3.57 6.87 27.97
N PHE A 415 -3.75 6.33 26.76
CA PHE A 415 -2.81 5.46 26.09
C PHE A 415 -2.58 5.90 24.64
N LEU A 416 -1.43 5.53 24.09
CA LEU A 416 -1.06 5.75 22.70
C LEU A 416 -0.60 4.42 22.10
N THR A 417 -1.10 4.09 20.91
CA THR A 417 -0.57 2.96 20.15
C THR A 417 0.76 3.35 19.51
N VAL A 418 1.82 2.61 19.82
CA VAL A 418 3.17 2.79 19.28
C VAL A 418 3.61 1.53 18.57
N GLY A 419 4.43 1.64 17.52
CA GLY A 419 4.91 0.46 16.80
C GLY A 419 5.40 0.76 15.40
N PRO A 420 5.86 -0.23 14.63
CA PRO A 420 6.28 -0.04 13.24
C PRO A 420 5.14 0.48 12.35
N GLY A 421 3.90 0.09 12.64
CA GLY A 421 2.70 0.58 11.95
C GLY A 421 2.51 2.09 12.03
N TYR A 422 3.15 2.74 13.00
CA TYR A 422 3.19 4.19 13.16
C TYR A 422 3.80 4.92 11.95
N ARG A 423 4.63 4.27 11.12
CA ARG A 423 5.21 4.87 9.90
C ARG A 423 4.40 4.62 8.62
N GLY A 424 3.19 4.08 8.73
CA GLY A 424 2.34 3.73 7.57
C GLY A 424 2.65 2.37 6.94
N SER A 425 3.67 1.65 7.41
CA SER A 425 3.99 0.31 6.93
C SER A 425 3.25 -0.76 7.76
N GLY A 426 1.99 -1.02 7.42
CA GLY A 426 1.40 -2.36 7.50
C GLY A 426 0.72 -2.84 8.79
N GLY A 427 0.73 -2.11 9.91
CA GLY A 427 0.12 -2.61 11.15
C GLY A 427 -1.41 -2.49 11.20
N THR A 428 -2.04 -3.17 12.17
CA THR A 428 -3.45 -2.97 12.57
C THR A 428 -3.58 -2.34 13.95
N PRO A 429 -3.23 -1.04 14.13
CA PRO A 429 -3.32 -0.36 15.41
C PRO A 429 -4.69 -0.48 16.09
N LEU A 430 -5.76 -0.53 15.29
CA LEU A 430 -7.13 -0.66 15.81
C LEU A 430 -7.34 -1.99 16.54
N THR A 431 -6.91 -3.11 15.95
CA THR A 431 -7.06 -4.45 16.54
C THR A 431 -6.32 -4.54 17.87
N ASP A 432 -5.08 -4.05 17.93
CA ASP A 432 -4.27 -4.06 19.15
C ASP A 432 -4.89 -3.17 20.25
N SER A 433 -5.46 -2.04 19.85
CA SER A 433 -6.18 -1.13 20.77
C SER A 433 -7.46 -1.75 21.33
N ILE A 434 -8.23 -2.45 20.48
CA ILE A 434 -9.42 -3.18 20.92
C ILE A 434 -9.04 -4.28 21.90
N ASP A 435 -8.00 -5.05 21.59
CA ASP A 435 -7.54 -6.15 22.44
C ASP A 435 -7.07 -5.64 23.80
N PHE A 436 -6.29 -4.56 23.82
CA PHE A 436 -5.90 -3.88 25.05
C PHE A 436 -7.11 -3.40 25.86
N LEU A 437 -8.07 -2.72 25.23
CA LEU A 437 -9.26 -2.22 25.92
C LEU A 437 -10.12 -3.36 26.47
N MET A 438 -10.20 -4.49 25.76
CA MET A 438 -10.90 -5.69 26.25
C MET A 438 -10.23 -6.31 27.50
N GLU A 439 -8.95 -6.04 27.75
CA GLU A 439 -8.25 -6.41 28.99
C GLU A 439 -8.50 -5.41 30.12
N GLN A 440 -9.01 -4.21 29.81
CA GLN A 440 -9.42 -3.20 30.80
C GLN A 440 -10.89 -3.37 31.25
N ASP A 441 -11.49 -4.54 31.04
CA ASP A 441 -12.86 -4.89 31.42
C ASP A 441 -13.94 -3.88 30.96
N ILE A 442 -13.76 -3.32 29.75
CA ILE A 442 -14.78 -2.47 29.13
C ILE A 442 -16.05 -3.29 28.83
N ASP A 443 -17.21 -2.65 28.90
CA ASP A 443 -18.49 -3.24 28.49
C ASP A 443 -19.12 -2.52 27.30
N SER A 444 -18.57 -1.37 26.92
CA SER A 444 -18.86 -0.69 25.67
C SER A 444 -17.62 -0.07 25.06
N LEU A 445 -17.61 0.01 23.73
CA LEU A 445 -16.51 0.52 22.94
C LEU A 445 -17.02 1.67 22.08
N TYR A 446 -16.34 2.81 22.11
CA TYR A 446 -16.61 3.95 21.22
C TYR A 446 -15.40 4.25 20.35
N ILE A 447 -15.61 4.26 19.03
CA ILE A 447 -14.57 4.52 18.02
C ILE A 447 -14.93 5.80 17.27
N PHE A 448 -14.04 6.79 17.33
CA PHE A 448 -14.17 8.05 16.61
C PHE A 448 -13.06 8.20 15.58
N SER A 449 -13.43 8.29 14.30
CA SER A 449 -12.54 8.37 13.14
C SER A 449 -13.28 9.03 11.96
N ASP A 450 -12.57 9.36 10.89
CA ASP A 450 -13.18 9.73 9.61
C ASP A 450 -13.60 8.50 8.79
N PHE A 451 -13.06 7.32 9.13
CA PHE A 451 -13.23 6.06 8.40
C PHE A 451 -12.86 6.17 6.92
N GLU A 452 -11.90 7.03 6.57
CA GLU A 452 -11.37 7.10 5.20
C GLU A 452 -10.29 6.05 4.94
N ASP A 453 -9.68 5.55 6.02
CA ASP A 453 -8.63 4.54 5.97
C ASP A 453 -9.19 3.14 5.67
N TYR A 454 -8.38 2.32 5.00
CA TYR A 454 -8.78 0.99 4.57
C TYR A 454 -9.25 0.10 5.73
N VAL A 455 -10.40 -0.54 5.54
CA VAL A 455 -10.97 -1.53 6.45
C VAL A 455 -11.15 -2.88 5.74
N ASP A 456 -10.38 -3.88 6.18
CA ASP A 456 -10.54 -5.27 5.79
C ASP A 456 -11.84 -5.86 6.37
N GLU A 457 -12.75 -6.25 5.49
CA GLU A 457 -14.09 -6.75 5.86
C GLU A 457 -14.03 -8.02 6.72
N ASP A 458 -13.09 -8.92 6.45
CA ASP A 458 -12.98 -10.20 7.16
C ASP A 458 -12.44 -9.99 8.57
N VAL A 459 -11.44 -9.12 8.72
CA VAL A 459 -10.88 -8.76 10.04
C VAL A 459 -11.91 -7.99 10.86
N CYS A 460 -12.63 -7.06 10.22
CA CYS A 460 -13.71 -6.32 10.86
C CYS A 460 -14.82 -7.26 11.37
N LEU A 461 -15.15 -8.30 10.58
CA LEU A 461 -16.10 -9.34 10.97
C LEU A 461 -15.58 -10.17 12.15
N GLU A 462 -14.30 -10.55 12.16
CA GLU A 462 -13.68 -11.27 13.29
C GLU A 462 -13.74 -10.44 14.58
N LEU A 463 -13.38 -9.16 14.51
CA LEU A 463 -13.49 -8.21 15.63
C LEU A 463 -14.94 -8.10 16.14
N GLY A 464 -15.91 -7.99 15.23
CA GLY A 464 -17.33 -7.95 15.58
C GLY A 464 -17.81 -9.21 16.29
N GLN A 465 -17.36 -10.38 15.85
CA GLN A 465 -17.64 -11.64 16.54
C GLN A 465 -16.98 -11.71 17.92
N LYS A 466 -15.72 -11.25 18.03
CA LYS A 466 -14.95 -11.25 19.27
C LYS A 466 -15.59 -10.35 20.34
N LEU A 467 -15.93 -9.12 19.98
CA LEU A 467 -16.61 -8.16 20.85
C LEU A 467 -18.03 -8.63 21.20
N GLY A 468 -18.78 -9.15 20.22
CA GLY A 468 -20.13 -9.67 20.44
C GLY A 468 -20.18 -10.85 21.41
N ARG A 469 -19.19 -11.77 21.36
CA ARG A 469 -19.05 -12.87 22.34
C ARG A 469 -18.81 -12.37 23.76
N ARG A 470 -18.13 -11.23 23.92
CA ARG A 470 -17.92 -10.58 25.22
C ARG A 470 -19.05 -9.63 25.61
N LYS A 471 -20.08 -9.48 24.77
CA LYS A 471 -21.22 -8.56 24.95
C LYS A 471 -20.79 -7.09 25.07
N ILE A 472 -19.68 -6.72 24.44
CA ILE A 472 -19.20 -5.34 24.41
C ILE A 472 -19.93 -4.61 23.29
N ARG A 473 -20.79 -3.65 23.62
CA ARG A 473 -21.55 -2.89 22.61
C ARG A 473 -20.63 -1.87 21.95
N THR A 474 -20.59 -1.85 20.62
CA THR A 474 -19.67 -0.97 19.88
C THR A 474 -20.39 0.17 19.19
N TYR A 475 -19.92 1.38 19.43
CA TYR A 475 -20.42 2.62 18.84
C TYR A 475 -19.34 3.17 17.92
N VAL A 476 -19.71 3.49 16.68
CA VAL A 476 -18.83 4.18 15.74
C VAL A 476 -19.42 5.54 15.43
N GLN A 477 -18.58 6.57 15.39
CA GLN A 477 -19.01 7.91 15.05
C GLN A 477 -18.05 8.54 14.04
N PRO A 478 -18.52 8.86 12.83
CA PRO A 478 -17.71 9.58 11.87
C PRO A 478 -17.61 11.08 12.25
N ALA A 479 -16.50 11.73 11.91
CA ALA A 479 -16.43 13.19 11.98
C ALA A 479 -17.41 13.83 10.97
N GLU A 480 -17.37 13.39 9.71
CA GLU A 480 -18.20 13.88 8.60
C GLU A 480 -19.12 12.79 8.00
N LYS A 481 -19.51 12.92 6.72
CA LYS A 481 -20.38 11.96 6.02
C LYS A 481 -19.70 10.60 5.89
N GLY A 482 -20.54 9.55 5.81
CA GLY A 482 -20.06 8.18 5.76
C GLY A 482 -19.30 7.82 4.49
N THR A 483 -18.26 7.01 4.67
CA THR A 483 -17.46 6.36 3.64
C THR A 483 -17.93 4.91 3.43
N GLU A 484 -17.43 4.24 2.38
CA GLU A 484 -17.65 2.80 2.21
C GLU A 484 -17.09 1.96 3.38
N PHE A 485 -15.98 2.40 3.99
CA PHE A 485 -15.38 1.71 5.13
C PHE A 485 -16.16 1.92 6.42
N LEU A 486 -16.79 3.08 6.62
CA LEU A 486 -17.78 3.24 7.70
C LEU A 486 -18.90 2.23 7.55
N ASP A 487 -19.37 2.03 6.32
CA ASP A 487 -20.41 1.06 5.99
C ASP A 487 -19.99 -0.38 6.36
N VAL A 488 -18.73 -0.74 6.08
CA VAL A 488 -18.14 -2.03 6.49
C VAL A 488 -18.08 -2.15 8.01
N MET A 489 -17.55 -1.13 8.71
CA MET A 489 -17.48 -1.09 10.18
C MET A 489 -18.87 -1.25 10.81
N THR A 490 -19.87 -0.52 10.29
CA THR A 490 -21.24 -0.62 10.79
C THR A 490 -21.82 -2.03 10.57
N LYS A 491 -21.69 -2.58 9.36
CA LYS A 491 -22.28 -3.89 9.01
C LYS A 491 -21.59 -5.06 9.71
N LYS A 492 -20.26 -5.01 9.88
CA LYS A 492 -19.45 -6.16 10.31
C LYS A 492 -19.03 -6.11 11.78
N LEU A 493 -18.83 -4.92 12.34
CA LEU A 493 -18.45 -4.72 13.75
C LEU A 493 -19.67 -4.33 14.60
N VAL A 494 -20.28 -3.19 14.29
CA VAL A 494 -21.32 -2.57 15.13
C VAL A 494 -22.58 -3.42 15.24
N ASN A 495 -23.13 -3.85 14.10
CA ASN A 495 -24.35 -4.65 14.08
C ASN A 495 -24.18 -6.01 14.79
N ARG A 496 -22.94 -6.53 14.86
CA ARG A 496 -22.63 -7.79 15.55
C ARG A 496 -22.55 -7.65 17.06
N THR A 497 -22.36 -6.44 17.55
CA THR A 497 -22.21 -6.12 18.97
C THR A 497 -23.47 -5.53 19.58
N LEU A 498 -24.58 -5.45 18.82
CA LEU A 498 -25.82 -4.75 19.22
C LEU A 498 -25.59 -3.27 19.58
N GLY A 499 -24.50 -2.69 19.09
CA GLY A 499 -24.25 -1.26 19.19
C GLY A 499 -24.92 -0.49 18.06
N ARG A 500 -24.49 0.75 17.82
CA ARG A 500 -25.03 1.60 16.76
C ARG A 500 -24.00 2.58 16.21
N GLN A 501 -24.20 2.96 14.95
CA GLN A 501 -23.53 4.12 14.37
C GLN A 501 -24.20 5.39 14.90
N LEU A 502 -23.41 6.30 15.49
CA LEU A 502 -23.89 7.61 15.92
C LEU A 502 -23.93 8.59 14.73
N PRO A 503 -24.76 9.66 14.79
CA PRO A 503 -24.72 10.72 13.79
C PRO A 503 -23.34 11.35 13.70
N SER A 504 -22.97 11.86 12.52
CA SER A 504 -21.66 12.48 12.35
C SER A 504 -21.52 13.68 13.28
N LEU A 505 -20.31 13.90 13.80
CA LEU A 505 -20.08 14.99 14.74
C LEU A 505 -20.41 16.35 14.08
N TYR A 506 -20.07 16.51 12.81
CA TYR A 506 -20.47 17.67 12.00
C TYR A 506 -21.99 17.90 11.98
N SER A 507 -22.80 16.83 11.85
CA SER A 507 -24.26 16.94 11.83
C SER A 507 -24.87 17.34 13.18
N ILE A 508 -24.19 17.01 14.28
CA ILE A 508 -24.65 17.33 15.64
C ILE A 508 -24.33 18.77 16.01
N LEU A 509 -23.19 19.29 15.54
CA LEU A 509 -22.65 20.60 15.92
C LEU A 509 -23.09 21.77 15.03
N GLY A 510 -24.01 21.56 14.07
CA GLY A 510 -24.32 22.51 12.99
C GLY A 510 -24.49 24.00 13.37
N ASP A 511 -24.13 24.88 12.42
CA ASP A 511 -24.24 26.37 12.26
C ASP A 511 -24.11 27.34 13.46
N ASP A 512 -24.31 26.94 14.72
CA ASP A 512 -24.46 27.84 15.89
C ASP A 512 -23.23 27.90 16.83
N VAL A 513 -22.21 27.07 16.59
CA VAL A 513 -20.85 27.36 17.05
C VAL A 513 -20.21 28.17 15.94
N GLU A 514 -19.40 29.20 16.22
CA GLU A 514 -18.48 29.79 15.22
C GLU A 514 -17.88 28.64 14.42
N ALA A 515 -18.45 28.37 13.25
CA ALA A 515 -18.06 27.22 12.47
C ALA A 515 -16.60 27.49 12.16
N PRO A 516 -15.65 26.66 12.64
CA PRO A 516 -14.30 26.79 12.15
C PRO A 516 -14.44 26.72 10.62
N GLU A 517 -13.83 27.70 9.93
CA GLU A 517 -13.73 27.71 8.47
C GLU A 517 -13.61 26.28 7.97
N LYS A 518 -14.45 25.91 6.98
CA LYS A 518 -14.58 24.56 6.40
C LYS A 518 -13.37 23.68 6.73
N PRO A 519 -13.57 22.50 7.35
CA PRO A 519 -12.52 21.51 7.49
C PRO A 519 -11.75 21.40 6.17
N LEU A 520 -10.44 21.18 6.24
CA LEU A 520 -9.63 20.72 5.11
C LEU A 520 -10.04 19.29 4.74
N THR A 521 -11.33 19.03 4.53
CA THR A 521 -11.72 17.95 3.65
C THR A 521 -11.16 18.27 2.28
N LEU A 522 -10.62 17.23 1.63
CA LEU A 522 -10.35 17.17 0.20
C LEU A 522 -11.67 17.43 -0.55
N THR A 523 -12.10 18.69 -0.55
CA THR A 523 -13.10 19.14 -1.48
C THR A 523 -12.40 19.06 -2.83
N LYS A 524 -12.88 18.11 -3.63
CA LYS A 524 -12.73 18.04 -5.07
C LYS A 524 -13.31 19.34 -5.64
N ASN A 525 -12.60 20.45 -5.43
CA ASN A 525 -12.99 21.73 -5.98
C ASN A 525 -12.72 21.66 -7.48
N GLU A 526 -13.74 22.02 -8.23
CA GLU A 526 -13.66 22.32 -9.65
C GLU A 526 -12.43 23.23 -9.89
N GLY A 527 -11.65 22.91 -10.93
CA GLY A 527 -10.23 23.24 -11.07
C GLY A 527 -9.81 24.61 -10.53
N PRO A 528 -8.71 24.69 -9.76
CA PRO A 528 -8.35 25.89 -9.03
C PRO A 528 -7.98 27.01 -10.00
N GLU A 529 -8.54 28.21 -9.79
CA GLU A 529 -7.92 29.44 -10.28
C GLU A 529 -6.49 29.49 -9.73
N MET A 530 -5.52 29.78 -10.60
CA MET A 530 -4.11 29.86 -10.21
C MET A 530 -3.93 30.86 -9.07
N PRO A 531 -3.11 30.55 -8.05
CA PRO A 531 -2.90 31.45 -6.93
C PRO A 531 -2.29 32.76 -7.42
N ASP A 532 -2.72 33.90 -6.86
CA ASP A 532 -2.13 35.22 -7.11
C ASP A 532 -0.78 35.35 -6.36
N VAL A 533 0.14 34.46 -6.70
CA VAL A 533 1.47 34.30 -6.11
C VAL A 533 2.48 34.34 -7.24
N ASP A 534 3.57 35.09 -7.07
CA ASP A 534 4.66 35.13 -8.03
C ASP A 534 5.49 33.83 -7.95
N PHE A 535 5.14 32.83 -8.75
CA PHE A 535 5.88 31.57 -8.84
C PHE A 535 6.31 31.27 -10.28
N LYS A 536 7.38 30.50 -10.41
CA LYS A 536 7.90 30.02 -11.71
C LYS A 536 8.39 28.60 -11.58
N HIS A 537 7.84 27.72 -12.40
CA HIS A 537 8.31 26.34 -12.49
C HIS A 537 9.71 26.24 -13.07
N ALA A 538 10.51 25.32 -12.51
CA ALA A 538 11.81 24.95 -13.03
C ALA A 538 12.74 26.17 -13.21
N THR A 539 12.77 27.05 -12.20
CA THR A 539 13.59 28.27 -12.23
C THR A 539 15.07 27.90 -12.34
N PRO A 540 15.75 28.28 -13.44
CA PRO A 540 17.15 27.90 -13.66
C PRO A 540 18.10 28.56 -12.65
N ARG A 541 19.12 27.81 -12.25
CA ARG A 541 20.16 28.26 -11.30
C ARG A 541 21.54 27.98 -11.85
N ALA A 542 22.48 28.89 -11.65
CA ALA A 542 23.84 28.73 -12.14
C ALA A 542 24.60 27.58 -11.43
N GLU A 543 24.29 27.32 -10.16
CA GLU A 543 25.01 26.38 -9.31
C GLU A 543 24.11 25.25 -8.78
N ILE A 544 24.70 24.06 -8.62
CA ILE A 544 24.04 22.88 -8.03
C ILE A 544 23.88 22.99 -6.50
N VAL A 545 24.69 23.83 -5.85
CA VAL A 545 24.67 24.05 -4.40
C VAL A 545 23.83 25.29 -4.11
N GLY A 546 22.99 25.22 -3.09
CA GLY A 546 22.22 26.36 -2.62
C GLY A 546 22.56 26.78 -1.20
N ASP A 547 22.49 28.07 -0.93
CA ASP A 547 22.65 28.61 0.42
C ASP A 547 21.41 28.42 1.30
N GLY A 548 20.23 28.30 0.67
CA GLY A 548 18.95 28.06 1.34
C GLY A 548 18.99 26.85 2.28
N SER A 549 18.17 26.86 3.33
CA SER A 549 18.05 25.71 4.24
C SER A 549 17.50 24.45 3.56
N TYR A 550 16.86 24.62 2.41
CA TYR A 550 16.30 23.57 1.57
C TYR A 550 17.22 23.17 0.42
N GLY A 551 18.26 23.93 0.12
CA GLY A 551 19.13 23.66 -1.02
C GLY A 551 20.07 22.48 -0.77
N PHE A 552 20.45 21.78 -1.85
CA PHE A 552 21.45 20.72 -1.79
C PHE A 552 22.80 21.21 -1.25
N LYS A 553 23.35 20.48 -0.28
CA LYS A 553 24.68 20.67 0.29
C LYS A 553 25.37 19.31 0.44
N PRO A 554 26.51 19.06 -0.23
CA PRO A 554 27.28 17.84 -0.03
C PRO A 554 27.70 17.66 1.44
N GLY A 555 27.81 16.40 1.88
CA GLY A 555 28.39 16.08 3.18
C GLY A 555 29.84 16.55 3.29
N LYS A 556 30.26 16.91 4.51
CA LYS A 556 31.62 17.45 4.75
C LYS A 556 32.74 16.45 4.44
N ASP A 557 32.41 15.17 4.54
CA ASP A 557 33.29 14.02 4.35
C ASP A 557 33.17 13.40 2.95
N TRP A 558 32.32 13.98 2.09
CA TRP A 558 32.13 13.47 0.74
C TRP A 558 33.21 13.97 -0.20
N PHE A 559 33.67 13.10 -1.09
CA PHE A 559 34.56 13.45 -2.19
C PHE A 559 33.97 13.00 -3.52
N GLU A 560 34.13 13.81 -4.55
CA GLU A 560 33.67 13.48 -5.90
C GLU A 560 34.57 12.41 -6.50
N ILE A 561 33.97 11.27 -6.86
CA ILE A 561 34.63 10.17 -7.56
C ILE A 561 34.60 10.44 -9.06
N HIS A 562 33.41 10.82 -9.57
CA HIS A 562 33.19 11.06 -10.97
C HIS A 562 32.00 12.01 -11.19
N ARG A 563 31.92 12.57 -12.40
CA ARG A 563 30.86 13.47 -12.83
C ARG A 563 30.56 13.26 -14.31
N ILE A 564 29.28 13.15 -14.62
CA ILE A 564 28.75 13.10 -15.98
C ILE A 564 28.02 14.40 -16.27
N GLU A 565 28.31 14.97 -17.43
CA GLU A 565 27.68 16.18 -17.95
C GLU A 565 26.97 15.85 -19.26
N GLU A 566 25.64 15.75 -19.22
CA GLU A 566 24.79 15.63 -20.41
C GLU A 566 24.05 16.95 -20.65
N PRO A 567 23.43 17.22 -21.80
CA PRO A 567 22.65 18.45 -22.00
C PRO A 567 21.46 18.59 -21.01
N GLU A 568 20.83 17.48 -20.64
CA GLU A 568 19.59 17.44 -19.87
C GLU A 568 19.83 17.33 -18.36
N TYR A 569 20.99 16.80 -17.94
CA TYR A 569 21.32 16.60 -16.54
C TYR A 569 22.84 16.58 -16.28
N THR A 570 23.19 16.70 -15.01
CA THR A 570 24.52 16.46 -14.47
C THR A 570 24.41 15.42 -13.37
N ALA A 571 25.16 14.32 -13.47
CA ALA A 571 25.21 13.31 -12.40
C ALA A 571 26.56 13.38 -11.68
N VAL A 572 26.54 13.53 -10.36
CA VAL A 572 27.73 13.58 -9.52
C VAL A 572 27.77 12.39 -8.58
N PHE A 573 28.87 11.64 -8.62
CA PHE A 573 29.08 10.44 -7.82
C PHE A 573 30.03 10.76 -6.67
N TYR A 574 29.58 10.55 -5.44
CA TYR A 574 30.36 10.82 -4.24
C TYR A 574 30.78 9.53 -3.54
N GLY A 575 31.94 9.58 -2.89
CA GLY A 575 32.41 8.60 -1.91
C GLY A 575 32.51 9.23 -0.51
N PRO A 576 32.89 8.45 0.53
CA PRO A 576 33.27 7.04 0.45
C PRO A 576 32.08 6.08 0.33
N GLU A 577 30.89 6.48 0.78
CA GLU A 577 29.65 5.72 0.59
C GLU A 577 29.13 5.81 -0.84
N ALA A 578 28.48 4.76 -1.35
CA ALA A 578 27.82 4.78 -2.66
C ALA A 578 26.68 5.82 -2.70
N ARG A 579 26.94 6.95 -3.36
CA ARG A 579 26.01 8.08 -3.49
C ARG A 579 26.08 8.64 -4.90
N ALA A 580 24.93 8.86 -5.52
CA ALA A 580 24.83 9.58 -6.79
C ALA A 580 23.74 10.66 -6.69
N TYR A 581 24.00 11.83 -7.25
CA TYR A 581 23.07 12.96 -7.26
C TYR A 581 22.90 13.43 -8.69
N VAL A 582 21.68 13.39 -9.19
CA VAL A 582 21.34 13.73 -10.57
C VAL A 582 20.60 15.06 -10.58
N PHE A 583 21.26 16.08 -11.08
CA PHE A 583 20.76 17.45 -11.19
C PHE A 583 20.20 17.65 -12.59
N LEU A 584 18.90 17.91 -12.69
CA LEU A 584 18.29 18.28 -13.96
C LEU A 584 18.74 19.68 -14.35
N LYS A 585 18.92 19.95 -15.65
CA LYS A 585 19.32 21.29 -16.12
C LYS A 585 18.76 21.65 -17.49
N THR A 586 18.58 22.94 -17.71
CA THR A 586 18.35 23.58 -19.01
C THR A 586 19.65 24.20 -19.53
N ALA A 587 19.59 24.79 -20.74
CA ALA A 587 20.67 25.61 -21.25
C ALA A 587 21.01 26.81 -20.33
N ASP A 588 20.05 27.25 -19.52
CA ASP A 588 20.18 28.42 -18.64
C ASP A 588 20.65 28.05 -17.22
N GLY A 589 20.67 26.77 -16.84
CA GLY A 589 21.13 26.32 -15.54
C GLY A 589 20.39 25.10 -14.97
N TYR A 590 20.69 24.77 -13.72
CA TYR A 590 20.10 23.66 -12.98
C TYR A 590 18.68 23.98 -12.51
N ILE A 591 17.81 22.96 -12.52
CA ILE A 591 16.42 23.04 -12.08
C ILE A 591 16.18 21.95 -11.03
N GLN A 592 15.34 22.26 -10.03
CA GLN A 592 14.99 21.39 -8.90
C GLN A 592 16.18 20.89 -8.05
N ASP A 593 15.87 20.35 -6.86
CA ASP A 593 16.85 19.59 -6.09
C ASP A 593 17.20 18.27 -6.81
N PRO A 594 18.35 17.64 -6.51
CA PRO A 594 18.78 16.45 -7.24
C PRO A 594 17.90 15.22 -6.93
N ILE A 595 17.76 14.36 -7.94
CA ILE A 595 17.35 12.96 -7.72
C ILE A 595 18.50 12.25 -7.01
N ARG A 596 18.20 11.53 -5.93
CA ARG A 596 19.21 10.98 -5.02
C ARG A 596 19.26 9.47 -5.13
N PHE A 597 20.41 8.93 -5.47
CA PHE A 597 20.70 7.53 -5.26
C PHE A 597 21.23 7.30 -3.84
N TYR A 598 20.70 6.27 -3.17
CA TYR A 598 21.21 5.81 -1.90
C TYR A 598 20.98 4.31 -1.71
N TYR A 599 21.78 3.72 -0.82
CA TYR A 599 21.61 2.34 -0.37
C TYR A 599 21.13 2.31 1.08
N HIS A 600 20.40 1.26 1.43
CA HIS A 600 19.97 0.97 2.77
C HIS A 600 20.31 -0.46 3.14
N SER A 601 20.71 -0.62 4.39
CA SER A 601 20.80 -1.90 5.06
C SER A 601 20.35 -1.68 6.50
N TRP A 602 19.47 -2.52 7.02
CA TRP A 602 18.85 -2.34 8.32
C TRP A 602 19.35 -3.37 9.33
N LYS A 603 19.37 -2.98 10.60
CA LYS A 603 19.70 -3.84 11.74
C LYS A 603 18.61 -3.72 12.79
N ARG A 604 18.18 -4.87 13.31
CA ARG A 604 17.18 -4.95 14.37
C ARG A 604 17.84 -5.00 15.75
N PHE A 605 17.31 -4.22 16.68
CA PHE A 605 17.70 -4.12 18.08
C PHE A 605 16.47 -4.41 18.92
N PRO A 606 16.12 -5.69 19.14
CA PRO A 606 14.87 -6.04 19.83
C PRO A 606 14.76 -5.41 21.22
N ASP A 607 15.89 -5.17 21.90
CA ASP A 607 15.92 -4.62 23.26
C ASP A 607 15.76 -3.09 23.33
N HIS A 608 15.61 -2.38 22.19
CA HIS A 608 15.39 -0.93 22.24
C HIS A 608 14.05 -0.62 22.93
N PRO A 609 14.01 0.30 23.92
CA PRO A 609 12.80 0.57 24.72
C PRO A 609 11.66 1.12 23.86
N ASP A 610 11.96 1.81 22.76
CA ASP A 610 10.97 2.23 21.76
C ASP A 610 10.94 1.28 20.56
N PRO A 611 9.82 0.57 20.30
CA PRO A 611 9.64 -0.35 19.18
C PRO A 611 9.99 0.25 17.81
N ARG A 612 9.77 1.56 17.63
CA ARG A 612 10.03 2.26 16.35
C ARG A 612 11.52 2.43 16.06
N SER A 613 12.33 2.37 17.11
CA SER A 613 13.78 2.51 17.06
C SER A 613 14.50 1.16 17.20
N ARG A 614 13.73 0.05 17.33
CA ARG A 614 14.25 -1.32 17.21
C ARG A 614 14.77 -1.64 15.82
N VAL A 615 14.64 -0.76 14.84
CA VAL A 615 15.23 -0.92 13.51
C VAL A 615 15.98 0.37 13.16
N ARG A 616 17.27 0.25 12.82
CA ARG A 616 18.08 1.38 12.32
C ARG A 616 18.97 0.97 11.17
N ARG A 617 19.43 1.93 10.38
CA ARG A 617 20.39 1.67 9.31
C ARG A 617 21.71 1.14 9.90
N ARG A 618 22.31 0.15 9.26
CA ARG A 618 23.69 -0.30 9.54
C ARG A 618 24.65 0.85 9.27
N LYS A 619 25.64 1.01 10.14
CA LYS A 619 26.66 2.04 9.95
C LYS A 619 27.61 1.62 8.84
N PHE A 620 27.98 2.57 7.99
CA PHE A 620 29.13 2.40 7.10
C PHE A 620 30.41 2.30 7.93
N VAL A 621 31.21 1.26 7.73
CA VAL A 621 32.47 1.03 8.44
C VAL A 621 33.66 1.42 7.58
N GLY A 622 33.59 1.11 6.29
CA GLY A 622 34.65 1.47 5.35
C GLY A 622 34.44 0.81 3.99
N LEU A 623 35.44 1.00 3.12
CA LEU A 623 35.51 0.33 1.83
C LEU A 623 36.33 -0.95 1.94
N GLN A 624 35.94 -1.98 1.19
CA GLN A 624 36.76 -3.19 0.99
C GLN A 624 37.91 -2.89 0.02
N GLU A 625 37.65 -2.05 -0.97
CA GLU A 625 38.58 -1.53 -1.96
C GLU A 625 38.11 -0.14 -2.42
N ASP A 626 39.02 0.68 -2.95
CA ASP A 626 38.66 1.98 -3.49
C ASP A 626 37.65 1.84 -4.65
N PRO A 627 36.68 2.77 -4.79
CA PRO A 627 35.67 2.64 -5.82
C PRO A 627 36.31 2.66 -7.20
N THR A 628 35.98 1.68 -8.04
CA THR A 628 36.54 1.58 -9.39
C THR A 628 35.62 2.23 -10.40
N PHE A 629 36.18 2.98 -11.36
CA PHE A 629 35.45 3.49 -12.52
C PHE A 629 36.20 3.14 -13.80
N ASP A 630 35.56 2.40 -14.70
CA ASP A 630 36.16 1.95 -15.97
C ASP A 630 35.75 2.80 -17.19
N GLY A 631 35.03 3.91 -16.95
CA GLY A 631 34.44 4.75 -18.00
C GLY A 631 32.97 4.47 -18.29
N LYS A 632 32.42 3.33 -17.84
CA LYS A 632 31.03 2.92 -18.05
C LYS A 632 30.34 2.41 -16.79
N GLU A 633 31.09 1.95 -15.81
CA GLU A 633 30.59 1.34 -14.59
C GLU A 633 31.36 1.87 -13.39
N ILE A 634 30.63 2.25 -12.34
CA ILE A 634 31.19 2.53 -11.01
C ILE A 634 30.81 1.39 -10.06
N VAL A 635 31.81 0.84 -9.37
CA VAL A 635 31.61 -0.24 -8.39
C VAL A 635 32.06 0.24 -7.02
N TRP A 636 31.17 0.12 -6.04
CA TRP A 636 31.49 0.31 -4.62
C TRP A 636 31.40 -1.02 -3.91
N LYS A 637 32.51 -1.49 -3.32
CA LYS A 637 32.49 -2.63 -2.40
C LYS A 637 32.59 -2.13 -0.97
N MET A 638 31.45 -1.99 -0.32
CA MET A 638 31.35 -1.41 1.01
C MET A 638 31.38 -2.50 2.08
N LYS A 639 31.89 -2.12 3.26
CA LYS A 639 31.80 -2.89 4.50
C LYS A 639 30.94 -2.11 5.49
N LEU A 640 29.85 -2.71 5.91
CA LEU A 640 28.91 -2.17 6.88
C LEU A 640 29.14 -2.80 8.26
N GLU A 641 28.38 -2.34 9.24
CA GLU A 641 28.36 -2.88 10.60
C GLU A 641 28.14 -4.41 10.62
N ASP A 642 28.82 -5.09 11.56
CA ASP A 642 28.90 -6.56 11.69
C ASP A 642 29.63 -7.25 10.53
N ASP A 643 30.54 -6.51 9.88
CA ASP A 643 31.34 -6.96 8.74
C ASP A 643 30.51 -7.39 7.52
N LEU A 644 29.28 -6.88 7.41
CA LEU A 644 28.41 -7.14 6.27
C LEU A 644 28.98 -6.49 5.00
N LYS A 645 29.13 -7.27 3.94
CA LYS A 645 29.56 -6.77 2.64
C LYS A 645 28.37 -6.31 1.81
N PHE A 646 28.44 -5.09 1.30
CA PHE A 646 27.41 -4.50 0.46
C PHE A 646 28.07 -3.92 -0.79
N ASN A 647 27.82 -4.53 -1.95
CA ASN A 647 28.41 -4.10 -3.21
C ASN A 647 27.36 -3.41 -4.07
N VAL A 648 27.64 -2.20 -4.54
CA VAL A 648 26.79 -1.46 -5.47
C VAL A 648 27.49 -1.38 -6.81
N HIS A 649 26.76 -1.73 -7.87
CA HIS A 649 27.19 -1.60 -9.26
C HIS A 649 26.29 -0.58 -9.95
N MET A 650 26.89 0.44 -10.55
CA MET A 650 26.18 1.49 -11.26
C MET A 650 26.72 1.64 -12.68
N TYR A 651 25.91 1.24 -13.66
CA TYR A 651 26.20 1.36 -15.08
C TYR A 651 25.67 2.67 -15.61
N LEU A 652 26.51 3.38 -16.34
CA LEU A 652 26.27 4.73 -16.84
C LEU A 652 25.92 4.65 -18.33
N GLY A 653 24.74 5.13 -18.68
CA GLY A 653 24.26 5.28 -20.05
C GLY A 653 24.13 6.75 -20.42
N ARG A 654 24.03 7.05 -21.72
CA ARG A 654 23.88 8.43 -22.19
C ARG A 654 22.61 9.11 -21.63
N LYS A 655 21.50 8.39 -21.61
CA LYS A 655 20.20 8.91 -21.16
C LYS A 655 19.85 8.55 -19.71
N GLY A 656 20.77 7.95 -18.95
CA GLY A 656 20.39 7.41 -17.65
C GLY A 656 21.42 6.52 -16.98
N MET A 657 20.99 5.81 -15.96
CA MET A 657 21.84 4.91 -15.19
C MET A 657 21.09 3.66 -14.76
N HIS A 658 21.79 2.53 -14.71
CA HIS A 658 21.29 1.29 -14.14
C HIS A 658 22.05 1.01 -12.84
N ALA A 659 21.34 0.78 -11.76
CA ALA A 659 21.95 0.42 -10.48
C ALA A 659 21.49 -0.97 -10.03
N THR A 660 22.42 -1.74 -9.48
CA THR A 660 22.16 -3.04 -8.87
C THR A 660 23.07 -3.25 -7.68
N TYR A 661 22.79 -4.26 -6.85
CA TYR A 661 23.58 -4.53 -5.66
C TYR A 661 23.58 -6.01 -5.28
N THR A 662 24.56 -6.39 -4.48
CA THR A 662 24.57 -7.63 -3.67
C THR A 662 24.85 -7.29 -2.23
N ALA A 663 24.24 -8.03 -1.32
CA ALA A 663 24.54 -7.93 0.10
C ALA A 663 24.70 -9.32 0.70
N GLU A 664 25.74 -9.51 1.51
CA GLU A 664 25.84 -10.72 2.32
C GLU A 664 24.72 -10.73 3.38
N PRO A 665 24.03 -11.86 3.61
CA PRO A 665 23.01 -11.93 4.63
C PRO A 665 23.61 -11.60 6.00
N PRO A 666 22.89 -10.86 6.86
CA PRO A 666 23.39 -10.52 8.19
C PRO A 666 23.73 -11.76 9.02
N LYS A 667 24.97 -11.83 9.54
CA LYS A 667 25.43 -12.95 10.40
C LYS A 667 24.77 -12.96 11.79
N ASP A 668 24.18 -11.84 12.19
CA ASP A 668 23.49 -11.67 13.47
C ASP A 668 22.05 -12.18 13.45
N GLY A 669 21.59 -12.77 12.33
CA GLY A 669 20.24 -13.31 12.18
C GLY A 669 19.15 -12.23 12.10
N THR A 670 19.52 -10.96 11.91
CA THR A 670 18.55 -9.90 11.64
C THR A 670 18.01 -10.01 10.21
N ASP A 671 16.77 -9.56 9.99
CA ASP A 671 16.13 -9.58 8.65
C ASP A 671 16.97 -8.77 7.67
N ASP A 672 17.12 -9.32 6.47
CA ASP A 672 17.81 -8.68 5.36
C ASP A 672 16.88 -7.60 4.76
N GLY A 673 17.06 -6.37 5.24
CA GLY A 673 16.34 -5.18 4.78
C GLY A 673 17.06 -4.45 3.65
N ASP A 674 18.04 -5.09 3.02
CA ASP A 674 18.95 -4.43 2.11
C ASP A 674 18.24 -4.03 0.81
N HIS A 675 18.55 -2.83 0.33
CA HIS A 675 18.01 -2.30 -0.92
C HIS A 675 18.80 -1.09 -1.41
N ILE A 676 18.59 -0.75 -2.67
CA ILE A 676 19.01 0.52 -3.27
C ILE A 676 17.81 1.30 -3.75
N SER A 677 17.94 2.61 -3.86
CA SER A 677 16.81 3.49 -4.17
C SER A 677 17.23 4.74 -4.94
N PHE A 678 16.34 5.20 -5.81
CA PHE A 678 16.32 6.55 -6.35
C PHE A 678 15.19 7.35 -5.70
N GLY A 679 15.56 8.36 -4.90
CA GLY A 679 14.63 9.30 -4.28
C GLY A 679 14.42 10.54 -5.15
N MET A 680 13.18 10.77 -5.56
CA MET A 680 12.74 12.03 -6.15
C MET A 680 12.80 13.14 -5.09
N PRO A 681 13.25 14.35 -5.48
CA PRO A 681 13.31 15.48 -4.56
C PRO A 681 11.90 15.96 -4.17
N ALA A 682 11.80 16.60 -3.01
CA ALA A 682 10.62 17.40 -2.69
C ALA A 682 10.63 18.67 -3.56
N LEU A 683 9.45 19.10 -4.03
CA LEU A 683 9.29 20.35 -4.77
C LEU A 683 9.17 21.57 -3.84
N ALA A 684 8.85 21.35 -2.57
CA ALA A 684 8.79 22.39 -1.55
C ALA A 684 9.13 21.83 -0.17
N TRP A 685 9.66 22.70 0.70
CA TRP A 685 10.06 22.37 2.05
C TRP A 685 9.38 23.29 3.06
N GLU A 686 8.81 22.71 4.10
CA GLU A 686 8.15 23.45 5.16
C GLU A 686 9.14 24.09 6.14
N ARG A 687 8.89 25.35 6.53
CA ARG A 687 9.56 26.02 7.64
C ARG A 687 8.65 27.10 8.24
N LYS A 688 8.28 26.96 9.51
CA LYS A 688 7.40 27.94 10.21
C LYS A 688 6.07 28.16 9.46
N ASP A 689 5.36 27.06 9.20
CA ASP A 689 4.02 27.03 8.57
C ASP A 689 3.96 27.64 7.16
N LYS A 690 5.11 27.71 6.50
CA LYS A 690 5.27 28.17 5.13
C LYS A 690 6.15 27.23 4.35
N TYR A 691 5.93 27.20 3.05
CA TYR A 691 6.64 26.35 2.12
C TYR A 691 7.59 27.16 1.25
N PHE A 692 8.81 26.64 1.12
CA PHE A 692 9.90 27.28 0.41
C PHE A 692 10.44 26.33 -0.65
N SER A 693 10.78 26.88 -1.81
CA SER A 693 11.57 26.21 -2.82
C SER A 693 12.21 27.28 -3.70
N TYR A 694 12.99 26.84 -4.69
CA TYR A 694 13.57 27.75 -5.68
C TYR A 694 12.55 28.35 -6.65
N ASP A 695 11.37 27.72 -6.74
CA ASP A 695 10.29 28.11 -7.65
C ASP A 695 9.25 29.01 -6.96
N LEU A 696 9.43 29.25 -5.66
CA LEU A 696 8.51 29.98 -4.79
C LEU A 696 9.14 31.29 -4.28
N PRO A 697 8.31 32.28 -3.88
CA PRO A 697 8.79 33.50 -3.23
C PRO A 697 9.66 33.24 -2.00
N ASN A 698 10.59 34.15 -1.72
CA ASN A 698 11.51 34.05 -0.58
C ASN A 698 10.81 34.09 0.78
N GLU A 699 9.65 34.74 0.86
CA GLU A 699 8.79 34.79 2.04
C GLU A 699 8.03 33.48 2.30
N GLY A 700 8.03 32.55 1.34
CA GLY A 700 7.30 31.29 1.38
C GLY A 700 5.80 31.42 1.21
N VAL A 701 5.17 30.33 0.78
CA VAL A 701 3.74 30.23 0.44
C VAL A 701 3.02 29.29 1.41
N LYS A 702 1.69 29.31 1.42
CA LYS A 702 0.85 28.38 2.21
C LYS A 702 0.73 27.03 1.51
N LEU A 703 0.29 26.01 2.26
CA LEU A 703 0.12 24.65 1.74
C LEU A 703 -0.80 24.58 0.52
N ASP A 704 -1.96 25.26 0.57
CA ASP A 704 -2.92 25.22 -0.53
C ASP A 704 -2.37 25.87 -1.80
N GLU A 705 -1.54 26.90 -1.67
CA GLU A 705 -0.83 27.53 -2.79
C GLU A 705 0.20 26.55 -3.38
N VAL A 706 0.94 25.80 -2.55
CA VAL A 706 1.84 24.73 -3.04
C VAL A 706 1.07 23.71 -3.85
N ARG A 707 -0.05 23.20 -3.31
CA ARG A 707 -0.86 22.17 -3.98
C ARG A 707 -1.34 22.63 -5.35
N GLN A 708 -1.83 23.86 -5.45
CA GLN A 708 -2.24 24.43 -6.74
C GLN A 708 -1.05 24.58 -7.72
N ILE A 709 0.10 25.03 -7.23
CA ILE A 709 1.31 25.17 -8.04
C ILE A 709 1.77 23.80 -8.56
N VAL A 710 1.79 22.76 -7.72
CA VAL A 710 2.33 21.45 -8.11
C VAL A 710 1.33 20.54 -8.84
N HIS A 711 0.04 20.85 -8.80
CA HIS A 711 -1.04 20.09 -9.45
C HIS A 711 -0.77 19.68 -10.92
N PRO A 712 -0.16 20.52 -11.78
CA PRO A 712 0.12 20.14 -13.17
C PRO A 712 1.19 19.04 -13.32
N ASN A 713 1.91 18.68 -12.26
CA ASN A 713 2.88 17.59 -12.30
C ASN A 713 2.18 16.26 -12.06
N THR A 714 2.63 15.22 -12.75
CA THR A 714 2.02 13.89 -12.70
C THR A 714 3.05 12.81 -12.34
N LEU A 715 2.56 11.85 -11.58
CA LEU A 715 3.21 10.62 -11.19
C LEU A 715 2.44 9.46 -11.81
N ILE A 716 3.07 8.70 -12.69
CA ILE A 716 2.47 7.55 -13.35
C ILE A 716 3.14 6.29 -12.81
N ILE A 717 2.35 5.34 -12.30
CA ILE A 717 2.81 4.09 -11.72
C ILE A 717 2.22 2.93 -12.50
N ASN A 718 3.07 2.06 -13.05
CA ASN A 718 2.64 0.85 -13.74
C ASN A 718 2.63 -0.36 -12.81
N LEU A 719 1.43 -0.92 -12.60
CA LEU A 719 1.18 -2.13 -11.82
C LEU A 719 0.93 -3.32 -12.78
N PRO A 720 1.95 -4.17 -13.01
CA PRO A 720 1.96 -5.14 -14.10
C PRO A 720 0.93 -6.26 -13.88
N ARG A 721 0.19 -6.65 -14.92
CA ARG A 721 -0.91 -7.63 -14.81
C ARG A 721 -0.45 -8.97 -14.25
N GLU A 722 0.78 -9.37 -14.54
CA GLU A 722 1.40 -10.63 -14.13
C GLU A 722 1.50 -10.76 -12.59
N ASN A 723 1.48 -9.64 -11.87
CA ASN A 723 1.52 -9.62 -10.40
C ASN A 723 0.15 -9.52 -9.73
N ARG A 724 -0.95 -9.47 -10.49
CA ARG A 724 -2.30 -9.29 -9.95
C ARG A 724 -2.59 -10.28 -8.82
N ASP A 725 -2.38 -11.57 -9.04
CA ASP A 725 -2.74 -12.58 -8.04
C ASP A 725 -1.96 -12.43 -6.73
N ARG A 726 -0.73 -11.91 -6.81
CA ARG A 726 0.14 -11.72 -5.65
C ARG A 726 -0.13 -10.41 -4.92
N GLN A 727 -0.46 -9.34 -5.64
CA GLN A 727 -0.46 -7.97 -5.11
C GLN A 727 -1.81 -7.26 -5.18
N ALA A 728 -2.84 -7.82 -5.83
CA ALA A 728 -4.13 -7.16 -6.02
C ALA A 728 -4.75 -6.68 -4.71
N LYS A 729 -4.64 -7.47 -3.64
CA LYS A 729 -5.10 -7.05 -2.31
C LYS A 729 -4.35 -5.79 -1.83
N ALA A 730 -3.02 -5.80 -1.89
CA ALA A 730 -2.19 -4.67 -1.47
C ALA A 730 -2.40 -3.42 -2.35
N TRP A 731 -2.68 -3.59 -3.65
CA TRP A 731 -3.00 -2.50 -4.56
C TRP A 731 -4.35 -1.88 -4.25
N ASN A 732 -5.39 -2.71 -4.08
CA ASN A 732 -6.72 -2.23 -3.69
C ASN A 732 -6.67 -1.51 -2.33
N GLU A 733 -5.93 -2.06 -1.37
CA GLU A 733 -5.69 -1.43 -0.05
C GLU A 733 -5.00 -0.06 -0.14
N ALA A 734 -4.19 0.14 -1.18
CA ALA A 734 -3.47 1.39 -1.43
C ALA A 734 -4.25 2.35 -2.35
N GLY A 735 -5.42 1.95 -2.86
CA GLY A 735 -6.20 2.73 -3.83
C GLY A 735 -5.59 2.75 -5.23
N PHE A 736 -4.97 1.65 -5.66
CA PHE A 736 -4.40 1.51 -7.01
C PHE A 736 -5.05 0.34 -7.76
N GLU A 737 -5.20 0.53 -9.07
CA GLU A 737 -5.71 -0.49 -9.98
C GLU A 737 -4.57 -1.13 -10.78
N MET A 738 -4.82 -2.29 -11.39
CA MET A 738 -3.83 -2.88 -12.29
C MET A 738 -3.63 -2.03 -13.56
N GLY A 739 -2.40 -1.98 -14.08
CA GLY A 739 -2.02 -1.15 -15.22
C GLY A 739 -1.46 0.21 -14.81
N TYR A 740 -1.64 1.21 -15.66
CA TYR A 740 -1.11 2.56 -15.44
C TYR A 740 -2.03 3.38 -14.55
N ASN A 741 -1.50 3.84 -13.43
CA ASN A 741 -2.18 4.72 -12.48
C ASN A 741 -1.53 6.10 -12.54
N THR A 742 -2.27 7.10 -12.98
CA THR A 742 -1.82 8.50 -12.97
C THR A 742 -2.32 9.19 -11.70
N ARG A 743 -1.41 9.83 -10.98
CA ARG A 743 -1.66 10.64 -9.79
C ARG A 743 -1.09 12.04 -10.00
N HIS A 744 -1.83 13.06 -9.61
CA HIS A 744 -1.29 14.42 -9.57
C HIS A 744 -0.39 14.60 -8.34
N TYR A 745 0.52 15.56 -8.41
CA TYR A 745 1.50 15.75 -7.34
C TYR A 745 0.91 16.27 -6.02
N ASP A 746 -0.30 16.84 -6.05
CA ASP A 746 -1.10 17.28 -4.91
C ASP A 746 -2.09 16.22 -4.41
N GLU A 747 -2.19 15.06 -5.08
CA GLU A 747 -3.05 13.98 -4.62
C GLU A 747 -2.40 13.21 -3.46
N LEU A 748 -3.18 13.00 -2.41
CA LEU A 748 -2.73 12.28 -1.22
C LEU A 748 -2.60 10.78 -1.53
N ILE A 749 -1.37 10.27 -1.44
CA ILE A 749 -1.08 8.83 -1.51
C ILE A 749 -0.88 8.32 -0.08
N ARG A 750 -1.87 7.57 0.42
CA ARG A 750 -1.84 6.96 1.76
C ARG A 750 -0.61 6.04 1.92
N VAL A 751 -0.45 5.09 0.99
CA VAL A 751 0.66 4.13 0.93
C VAL A 751 1.00 3.86 -0.54
N PHE A 752 2.28 3.81 -0.87
CA PHE A 752 2.72 3.42 -2.20
C PHE A 752 2.54 1.91 -2.43
N PRO A 753 2.08 1.48 -3.62
CA PRO A 753 1.86 0.07 -3.89
C PRO A 753 3.19 -0.67 -4.02
N PRO A 754 3.27 -1.94 -3.58
CA PRO A 754 4.39 -2.82 -3.91
C PRO A 754 4.29 -3.31 -5.36
N GLY A 755 5.36 -3.92 -5.88
CA GLY A 755 5.28 -4.67 -7.15
C GLY A 755 5.19 -3.79 -8.40
N ILE A 756 5.77 -2.60 -8.36
CA ILE A 756 5.75 -1.61 -9.43
C ILE A 756 6.71 -2.02 -10.55
N ARG A 757 6.27 -1.93 -11.80
CA ARG A 757 7.12 -2.17 -12.98
C ARG A 757 7.95 -0.94 -13.32
N ASP A 758 7.28 0.20 -13.42
CA ASP A 758 7.87 1.48 -13.74
C ASP A 758 7.14 2.62 -13.04
N ILE A 759 7.88 3.70 -12.82
CA ILE A 759 7.43 4.96 -12.29
C ILE A 759 7.89 6.05 -13.25
N LYS A 760 6.96 6.86 -13.73
CA LYS A 760 7.25 7.99 -14.59
C LYS A 760 6.79 9.28 -13.93
N VAL A 761 7.65 10.28 -13.98
CA VAL A 761 7.41 11.63 -13.47
C VAL A 761 7.54 12.61 -14.62
N GLU A 762 6.54 13.47 -14.75
CA GLU A 762 6.55 14.57 -15.72
C GLU A 762 5.77 15.77 -15.20
N GLY A 763 6.01 16.95 -15.79
CA GLY A 763 5.32 18.18 -15.41
C GLY A 763 6.22 19.41 -15.45
N PRO A 764 5.63 20.61 -15.35
CA PRO A 764 6.36 21.86 -15.55
C PRO A 764 7.47 22.08 -14.53
N SER A 765 7.36 21.55 -13.30
CA SER A 765 8.42 21.67 -12.28
C SER A 765 9.70 20.96 -12.70
N PHE A 766 9.63 19.98 -13.61
CA PHE A 766 10.78 19.26 -14.16
C PHE A 766 11.21 19.81 -15.55
N GLY A 767 10.62 20.92 -16.00
CA GLY A 767 10.82 21.46 -17.33
C GLY A 767 10.28 20.50 -18.41
N PRO A 768 10.93 20.39 -19.58
CA PRO A 768 10.53 19.44 -20.63
C PRO A 768 10.88 17.97 -20.31
N ARG A 769 11.50 17.66 -19.17
CA ARG A 769 12.06 16.33 -18.92
C ARG A 769 11.00 15.36 -18.45
N LYS A 770 11.20 14.10 -18.83
CA LYS A 770 10.49 12.96 -18.25
C LYS A 770 11.48 12.08 -17.53
N ILE A 771 11.19 11.78 -16.27
CA ILE A 771 12.04 10.93 -15.44
C ILE A 771 11.35 9.59 -15.36
N HIS A 772 12.07 8.52 -15.71
CA HIS A 772 11.53 7.18 -15.77
C HIS A 772 12.39 6.24 -14.92
N ALA A 773 11.84 5.77 -13.81
CA ALA A 773 12.46 4.75 -12.97
C ALA A 773 11.78 3.40 -13.22
N ARG A 774 12.49 2.41 -13.77
CA ARG A 774 11.92 1.09 -14.08
C ARG A 774 12.84 -0.05 -13.63
N THR A 775 12.26 -1.22 -13.39
CA THR A 775 13.05 -2.44 -13.25
C THR A 775 13.36 -3.03 -14.62
N THR A 776 14.60 -3.42 -14.86
CA THR A 776 14.98 -4.19 -16.07
C THR A 776 14.63 -5.67 -15.93
N SER A 777 14.31 -6.14 -14.71
CA SER A 777 14.03 -7.55 -14.42
C SER A 777 12.57 -7.90 -14.65
N GLY A 778 12.30 -9.03 -15.30
CA GLY A 778 10.95 -9.63 -15.35
C GLY A 778 10.49 -10.22 -14.00
N LYS A 779 11.37 -10.34 -13.00
CA LYS A 779 11.09 -11.03 -11.72
C LYS A 779 11.17 -10.13 -10.50
N VAL A 780 12.06 -9.14 -10.54
CA VAL A 780 12.26 -8.19 -9.45
C VAL A 780 11.49 -6.92 -9.80
N TYR A 781 10.52 -6.57 -8.96
CA TYR A 781 9.72 -5.36 -9.11
C TYR A 781 10.19 -4.28 -8.15
N LEU A 782 9.89 -3.04 -8.49
CA LEU A 782 10.17 -1.90 -7.64
C LEU A 782 9.16 -1.85 -6.48
N GLY A 783 9.61 -1.39 -5.34
CA GLY A 783 8.74 -0.77 -4.35
C GLY A 783 8.83 0.74 -4.44
N ALA A 784 7.81 1.45 -4.02
CA ALA A 784 7.91 2.88 -3.76
C ALA A 784 7.75 3.16 -2.25
N HIS A 785 8.36 4.23 -1.78
CA HIS A 785 8.28 4.67 -0.40
C HIS A 785 8.31 6.19 -0.32
N ALA A 786 7.81 6.72 0.79
CA ALA A 786 7.97 8.12 1.15
C ALA A 786 8.44 8.21 2.61
N GLY A 787 8.81 9.42 3.04
CA GLY A 787 9.25 9.66 4.41
C GLY A 787 8.17 9.40 5.47
N ARG A 788 6.89 9.34 5.06
CA ARG A 788 5.72 9.16 5.94
C ARG A 788 4.52 8.55 5.21
N ALA A 789 3.53 8.13 5.98
CA ALA A 789 2.19 7.80 5.50
C ALA A 789 1.42 9.04 5.07
N ASP A 790 0.50 8.88 4.13
CA ASP A 790 -0.31 9.94 3.53
C ASP A 790 0.57 11.11 3.10
N THR A 791 1.27 10.85 2.00
CA THR A 791 2.23 11.74 1.36
C THR A 791 1.62 12.26 0.07
N GLU A 792 1.83 13.52 -0.21
CA GLU A 792 1.62 14.05 -1.56
C GLU A 792 2.94 13.88 -2.33
N PRO A 793 2.94 13.45 -3.60
CA PRO A 793 4.18 13.23 -4.35
C PRO A 793 5.15 14.43 -4.37
N TRP A 794 4.65 15.67 -4.27
CA TRP A 794 5.50 16.86 -4.17
C TRP A 794 6.37 16.89 -2.92
N GLU A 795 6.03 16.15 -1.86
CA GLU A 795 6.86 16.02 -0.65
C GLU A 795 8.12 15.16 -0.86
N GLY A 796 8.23 14.54 -2.03
CA GLY A 796 9.30 13.61 -2.39
C GLY A 796 8.97 12.17 -2.00
N PHE A 797 9.39 11.26 -2.86
CA PHE A 797 9.21 9.81 -2.72
C PHE A 797 10.42 9.10 -3.33
N GLY A 798 10.52 7.79 -3.20
CA GLY A 798 11.59 7.03 -3.82
C GLY A 798 11.18 5.68 -4.35
N ALA A 799 11.78 5.31 -5.48
CA ALA A 799 11.68 3.99 -6.09
C ALA A 799 12.85 3.14 -5.60
N HIS A 800 12.57 2.01 -4.95
CA HIS A 800 13.59 1.12 -4.44
C HIS A 800 13.49 -0.28 -5.04
N MET A 801 14.65 -0.92 -5.18
CA MET A 801 14.77 -2.31 -5.56
C MET A 801 15.32 -3.06 -4.35
N SER A 802 14.57 -4.04 -3.85
CA SER A 802 14.99 -4.93 -2.77
C SER A 802 15.10 -6.36 -3.29
N ARG A 803 16.18 -7.02 -2.88
CA ARG A 803 16.51 -8.42 -3.09
C ARG A 803 17.04 -8.95 -1.78
N ARG A 804 16.15 -9.58 -1.04
CA ARG A 804 16.53 -10.24 0.21
C ARG A 804 17.39 -11.44 -0.13
N GLU A 805 18.49 -11.60 0.59
CA GLU A 805 19.40 -12.74 0.57
C GLU A 805 20.11 -12.97 -0.78
N ASP A 806 20.34 -11.91 -1.57
CA ASP A 806 21.01 -12.02 -2.87
C ASP A 806 22.55 -12.05 -2.73
N VAL A 807 23.09 -13.27 -2.72
CA VAL A 807 24.53 -13.58 -2.57
C VAL A 807 25.24 -13.87 -3.89
N ARG A 808 24.66 -13.54 -5.04
CA ARG A 808 25.25 -13.87 -6.35
C ARG A 808 26.57 -13.14 -6.58
N GLU A 809 27.57 -13.84 -7.12
CA GLU A 809 28.87 -13.23 -7.44
C GLU A 809 28.92 -12.59 -8.83
N ARG A 810 27.97 -12.91 -9.72
CA ARG A 810 27.92 -12.43 -11.10
C ARG A 810 26.59 -11.72 -11.37
N PHE A 811 26.70 -10.56 -12.02
CA PHE A 811 25.57 -9.70 -12.32
C PHE A 811 25.19 -9.73 -13.80
N THR A 812 23.89 -9.62 -14.07
CA THR A 812 23.38 -9.28 -15.40
C THR A 812 22.64 -7.95 -15.31
N LYS A 813 22.89 -7.03 -16.26
CA LYS A 813 22.20 -5.72 -16.35
C LYS A 813 20.66 -5.84 -16.45
N THR A 814 20.18 -7.02 -16.82
CA THR A 814 18.77 -7.41 -16.88
C THR A 814 18.10 -7.47 -15.51
N GLU A 815 18.84 -7.29 -14.42
CA GLU A 815 18.26 -7.12 -13.10
C GLU A 815 18.88 -5.88 -12.44
N ALA A 816 18.31 -4.72 -12.70
CA ALA A 816 18.72 -3.44 -12.16
C ALA A 816 17.50 -2.51 -12.05
N ILE A 817 17.62 -1.48 -11.21
CA ILE A 817 16.77 -0.30 -11.30
C ILE A 817 17.41 0.66 -12.29
N GLU A 818 16.69 0.99 -13.35
CA GLU A 818 17.07 1.95 -14.37
C GLU A 818 16.41 3.29 -14.10
N LEU A 819 17.19 4.37 -14.15
CA LEU A 819 16.73 5.75 -14.15
C LEU A 819 17.06 6.36 -15.51
N GLU A 820 16.05 6.63 -16.32
CA GLU A 820 16.15 7.29 -17.61
C GLU A 820 15.60 8.72 -17.51
N ILE A 821 16.27 9.66 -18.18
CA ILE A 821 15.89 11.06 -18.29
C ILE A 821 15.75 11.36 -19.78
N GLU A 822 14.52 11.63 -20.21
CA GLU A 822 14.18 12.01 -21.60
C GLU A 822 14.07 13.52 -21.78
#